data_AF-A0A5N8XZG7-F1
#
_entry.id   AF-A0A5N8XZG7-F1
#
_cell.length_a   1.000
_cell.length_b   1.000
_cell.length_c   1.000
_cell.angle_alpha   90.00
_cell.angle_beta   90.00
_cell.angle_gamma   90.00
#
_symmetry.space_group_name_H-M   'P 1'
#
loop_
_entity.id
_entity.type
_entity.pdbx_description
1 polymer ?
#
loop_
_entity_poly.entity_id
_entity_poly.type
_entity_poly.pdbx_seq_one_letter_code
_entity_poly.pdbx_strand_id
1 'polypeptide(L)'
;LAFHTTEALHEGVTAYGYVRQSVSGPLDPALLGRALARLAARHPMLRLRITRDSATRPRQYAEPAAPVDAAPRWYEVTEADPHHLFQLDQLEQALCNRPFDLASEDPVRAVLVREHPHLAHLLLVVHHAAADGFSLKVLGEELWALYTALARGDDGAHELPPPSAKFSDYAAAVTAERQSPDHVRDQEYWRDRLAGHTATATAPTPALPYDGDPEAPPAPPLVHHRTGVDEALTAALREVAARHGVSLFHLLLAVYGRCLARWSGRRAVAVNVARSRRELPLPGIDRLVGPLADTLPVFVTVDPDEPVTALARRLRRIWQEAEAHATLGSPDIARLLPAAGHAHGPAPRTAAEAGFSFARFPVVHGADWPVTVTPTAAATASAATRLGLLCWEADASLRLSWNHPARLFRPETVRRLADAYVDELRATVAESPAATPDSAGVTTEGAGIVDRLCAQFRATPEAVAVDTGATTLTYAALDDASAALAARLRAHGVRPGDLVGLLTEPGADTVTGVVGILQSGAGWVPLDATHPTTRHQDQLSRTGVRVLVCDTATRAAAIAAAAVPGGVTLVAADDPSSAPPMPDDLPATAPDSIAYVIFTSGSTGRPKAVPVTHRSMTNYLDWALSTFGYGPGDRLVQTASVCFDASVRQLLAPLLVGATVHTLGRDLPRDPEALLDRVVKDRITVWSSVPTLWERLLTAAENRVRENRENRESRESRESRESRESRESGAALDLSALRWVHVGGEALPAAHVRRWFDLLDACGGQGSGHRMSNLYGPTEATINATCHIIDTRPADDVRHLPIGRPVARTELAVVGEDGRPCGPGEAGELLISGTGLTPGYLGDPELTAAAFTERDGRRWYRSGDHVRRGADGVLEFLGRLDDQVKVRGHRVEPGEVEAALLTHPGVARAAVLPRDGRLVAYVEPRAGGDEPDAREVRTFLSGVLPPYMVPARVHSVPALPLTGTGKTDRNRLARPDDATDATGATDAASTAPRRRTPPTTPTERLVAGVWCELLEVPEVFQEDDFFTLGGDSMTVLELFARLRGTRPALPRPTAVYTHRTLSTLAAAVDAASVDAAGESQEPAEPDAHTDDLSPYP
;
A
#
# COMPACT_ATOMS: atom_id res chain seq x y z
N LEU A 1 -11.15 35.07 -1.86
CA LEU A 1 -10.44 35.90 -2.88
C LEU A 1 -9.04 35.36 -3.18
N ALA A 2 -8.08 35.42 -2.25
CA ALA A 2 -6.71 34.91 -2.46
C ALA A 2 -6.65 33.45 -2.95
N PHE A 3 -7.55 32.59 -2.48
CA PHE A 3 -7.68 31.21 -2.94
C PHE A 3 -7.98 31.12 -4.46
N HIS A 4 -9.05 31.77 -4.94
CA HIS A 4 -9.42 31.76 -6.37
C HIS A 4 -8.40 32.49 -7.24
N THR A 5 -7.72 33.50 -6.69
CA THR A 5 -6.62 34.20 -7.36
C THR A 5 -5.39 33.30 -7.49
N THR A 6 -5.05 32.51 -6.47
CA THR A 6 -3.97 31.52 -6.55
C THR A 6 -4.31 30.37 -7.49
N GLU A 7 -5.55 29.87 -7.45
CA GLU A 7 -6.10 28.85 -8.35
C GLU A 7 -6.04 29.30 -9.82
N ALA A 8 -6.42 30.55 -10.10
CA ALA A 8 -6.34 31.15 -11.44
C ALA A 8 -4.92 31.43 -11.95
N LEU A 9 -3.91 31.41 -11.06
CA LEU A 9 -2.52 31.72 -11.38
C LEU A 9 -1.62 30.47 -11.45
N HIS A 10 -2.19 29.27 -11.31
CA HIS A 10 -1.51 27.99 -11.55
C HIS A 10 -1.82 27.49 -12.97
N GLU A 11 -0.78 27.24 -13.76
CA GLU A 11 -0.93 26.73 -15.13
C GLU A 11 -1.60 25.35 -15.14
N GLY A 12 -2.59 25.17 -16.01
CA GLY A 12 -3.22 23.86 -16.27
C GLY A 12 -4.39 23.46 -15.37
N VAL A 13 -4.82 24.30 -14.42
CA VAL A 13 -5.94 24.00 -13.52
C VAL A 13 -7.28 24.48 -14.10
N THR A 14 -8.33 23.65 -14.06
CA THR A 14 -9.68 24.02 -14.51
C THR A 14 -10.62 24.21 -13.32
N ALA A 15 -11.14 25.44 -13.16
CA ALA A 15 -12.11 25.80 -12.13
C ALA A 15 -13.25 26.62 -12.74
N TYR A 16 -14.45 26.05 -12.74
CA TYR A 16 -15.59 26.64 -13.46
C TYR A 16 -16.93 26.24 -12.87
N GLY A 17 -17.94 27.04 -13.18
CA GLY A 17 -19.33 26.64 -13.18
C GLY A 17 -19.82 26.45 -14.62
N TYR A 18 -20.65 25.44 -14.83
CA TYR A 18 -21.15 25.03 -16.14
C TYR A 18 -22.67 24.82 -16.11
N VAL A 19 -23.36 25.29 -17.16
CA VAL A 19 -24.76 24.97 -17.44
C VAL A 19 -24.99 24.75 -18.93
N ARG A 20 -25.75 23.69 -19.26
CA ARG A 20 -26.33 23.43 -20.57
C ARG A 20 -27.81 23.75 -20.57
N GLN A 21 -28.27 24.49 -21.55
CA GLN A 21 -29.68 24.81 -21.71
C GLN A 21 -30.15 24.34 -23.08
N SER A 22 -31.21 23.53 -23.11
CA SER A 22 -31.97 23.28 -24.34
C SER A 22 -32.96 24.43 -24.52
N VAL A 23 -32.98 25.00 -25.73
CA VAL A 23 -33.77 26.16 -26.11
C VAL A 23 -34.68 25.74 -27.25
N SER A 24 -35.99 25.73 -26.98
CA SER A 24 -37.03 25.37 -27.96
C SER A 24 -37.82 26.61 -28.38
N GLY A 25 -37.96 26.84 -29.68
CA GLY A 25 -38.69 27.99 -30.25
C GLY A 25 -37.87 28.81 -31.26
N PRO A 26 -38.43 29.91 -31.79
CA PRO A 26 -37.74 30.83 -32.71
C PRO A 26 -36.59 31.58 -32.02
N LEU A 27 -35.40 30.97 -32.01
CA LEU A 27 -34.18 31.56 -31.48
C LEU A 27 -33.39 32.28 -32.60
N ASP A 28 -33.11 33.58 -32.41
CA ASP A 28 -32.22 34.36 -33.26
C ASP A 28 -30.82 34.44 -32.63
N PRO A 29 -29.80 33.81 -33.25
CA PRO A 29 -28.44 33.82 -32.71
C PRO A 29 -27.80 35.20 -32.60
N ALA A 30 -28.17 36.16 -33.45
CA ALA A 30 -27.64 37.52 -33.42
C ALA A 30 -28.24 38.32 -32.25
N LEU A 31 -29.55 38.17 -32.00
CA LEU A 31 -30.19 38.76 -30.82
C LEU A 31 -29.66 38.15 -29.52
N LEU A 32 -29.38 36.84 -29.49
CA LEU A 32 -28.73 36.20 -28.36
C LEU A 32 -27.32 36.76 -28.11
N GLY A 33 -26.54 36.99 -29.18
CA GLY A 33 -25.24 37.66 -29.09
C GLY A 33 -25.34 39.06 -28.47
N ARG A 34 -26.32 39.87 -28.91
CA ARG A 34 -26.58 41.20 -28.30
C ARG A 34 -27.01 41.11 -26.84
N ALA A 35 -27.84 40.12 -26.48
CA ALA A 35 -28.25 39.89 -25.09
C ALA A 35 -27.04 39.55 -24.19
N LEU A 36 -26.13 38.69 -24.66
CA LEU A 36 -24.89 38.35 -23.97
C LEU A 36 -23.96 39.57 -23.81
N ALA A 37 -23.88 40.45 -24.82
CA ALA A 37 -23.11 41.69 -24.73
C ALA A 37 -23.69 42.65 -23.67
N ARG A 38 -25.01 42.82 -23.63
CA ARG A 38 -25.70 43.60 -22.58
C ARG A 38 -25.47 43.01 -21.19
N LEU A 39 -25.50 41.67 -21.07
CA LEU A 39 -25.23 40.97 -19.80
C LEU A 39 -23.80 41.21 -19.31
N ALA A 40 -22.80 41.15 -20.20
CA ALA A 40 -21.41 41.41 -19.85
C ALA A 40 -21.12 42.88 -19.53
N ALA A 41 -21.79 43.81 -20.21
CA ALA A 41 -21.73 45.23 -19.86
C ALA A 41 -22.27 45.48 -18.44
N ARG A 42 -23.39 44.85 -18.11
CA ARG A 42 -24.05 44.92 -16.80
C ARG A 42 -23.22 44.33 -15.65
N HIS A 43 -22.52 43.22 -15.88
CA HIS A 43 -21.78 42.50 -14.83
C HIS A 43 -20.26 42.59 -15.06
N PRO A 44 -19.54 43.49 -14.36
CA PRO A 44 -18.09 43.63 -14.50
C PRO A 44 -17.29 42.36 -14.26
N MET A 45 -17.81 41.43 -13.44
CA MET A 45 -17.16 40.14 -13.18
C MET A 45 -17.06 39.25 -14.42
N LEU A 46 -17.89 39.42 -15.45
CA LEU A 46 -17.76 38.73 -16.73
C LEU A 46 -16.63 39.28 -17.62
N ARG A 47 -15.97 40.36 -17.17
CA ARG A 47 -14.83 41.03 -17.81
C ARG A 47 -13.61 41.06 -16.89
N LEU A 48 -13.55 40.11 -15.96
CA LEU A 48 -12.51 40.03 -14.96
C LEU A 48 -11.13 39.82 -15.60
N ARG A 49 -10.12 40.50 -15.07
CA ARG A 49 -8.71 40.25 -15.31
C ARG A 49 -7.97 40.01 -14.00
N ILE A 50 -7.06 39.05 -14.02
CA ILE A 50 -6.15 38.74 -12.91
C ILE A 50 -4.72 38.76 -13.46
N THR A 51 -3.89 39.68 -12.97
CA THR A 51 -2.48 39.80 -13.39
C THR A 51 -1.55 39.77 -12.18
N ARG A 52 -0.27 39.45 -12.39
CA ARG A 52 0.78 39.60 -11.38
C ARG A 52 1.48 40.95 -11.59
N ASP A 53 1.62 41.76 -10.53
CA ASP A 53 2.46 42.96 -10.57
C ASP A 53 3.95 42.58 -10.39
N SER A 54 4.84 43.42 -10.91
CA SER A 54 6.29 43.47 -10.71
C SER A 54 6.76 43.36 -9.24
N ALA A 55 5.86 43.57 -8.27
CA ALA A 55 6.07 43.34 -6.85
C ALA A 55 5.22 42.18 -6.28
N THR A 56 5.23 41.00 -6.89
CA THR A 56 4.72 39.69 -6.36
C THR A 56 3.24 39.56 -5.93
N ARG A 57 2.46 40.65 -5.83
CA ARG A 57 1.04 40.59 -5.41
C ARG A 57 0.11 40.46 -6.63
N PRO A 58 -0.89 39.58 -6.58
CA PRO A 58 -1.86 39.48 -7.66
C PRO A 58 -2.85 40.65 -7.61
N ARG A 59 -3.21 41.18 -8.79
CA ARG A 59 -4.15 42.29 -8.97
C ARG A 59 -5.37 41.81 -9.74
N GLN A 60 -6.55 42.20 -9.26
CA GLN A 60 -7.86 41.89 -9.85
C GLN A 60 -8.55 43.19 -10.30
N TYR A 61 -9.01 43.25 -11.54
CA TYR A 61 -9.76 44.39 -12.08
C TYR A 61 -10.71 43.94 -13.21
N ALA A 62 -11.65 44.79 -13.62
CA ALA A 62 -12.52 44.51 -14.76
C ALA A 62 -12.15 45.42 -15.94
N GLU A 63 -12.04 44.85 -17.14
CA GLU A 63 -11.85 45.62 -18.38
C GLU A 63 -13.09 46.46 -18.70
N PRO A 64 -12.99 47.60 -19.42
CA PRO A 64 -14.14 48.36 -19.89
C PRO A 64 -15.10 47.50 -20.75
N ALA A 65 -16.39 47.86 -20.74
CA ALA A 65 -17.38 47.13 -21.53
C ALA A 65 -17.22 47.41 -23.03
N ALA A 66 -17.37 46.38 -23.86
CA ALA A 66 -17.48 46.51 -25.31
C ALA A 66 -18.83 47.14 -25.72
N PRO A 67 -18.99 47.62 -26.98
CA PRO A 67 -20.27 48.09 -27.48
C PRO A 67 -21.36 47.01 -27.35
N VAL A 68 -22.53 47.39 -26.82
CA VAL A 68 -23.63 46.46 -26.49
C VAL A 68 -24.39 45.90 -27.71
N ASP A 69 -24.09 46.41 -28.91
CA ASP A 69 -24.74 45.98 -30.16
C ASP A 69 -23.93 44.95 -30.96
N ALA A 70 -22.72 44.60 -30.52
CA ALA A 70 -21.89 43.57 -31.13
C ALA A 70 -21.86 42.30 -30.27
N ALA A 71 -21.92 41.13 -30.89
CA ALA A 71 -21.76 39.86 -30.19
C ALA A 71 -20.38 39.77 -29.50
N PRO A 72 -20.29 39.25 -28.26
CA PRO A 72 -19.02 39.09 -27.58
C PRO A 72 -18.09 38.11 -28.30
N ARG A 73 -16.78 38.32 -28.18
CA ARG A 73 -15.76 37.44 -28.82
C ARG A 73 -15.77 36.00 -28.31
N TRP A 74 -16.30 35.78 -27.11
CA TRP A 74 -16.41 34.48 -26.46
C TRP A 74 -17.74 33.76 -26.74
N TYR A 75 -18.56 34.30 -27.65
CA TYR A 75 -19.80 33.68 -28.12
C TYR A 75 -19.62 33.13 -29.54
N GLU A 76 -19.86 31.83 -29.69
CA GLU A 76 -19.75 31.12 -30.97
C GLU A 76 -21.08 30.43 -31.32
N VAL A 77 -21.39 30.36 -32.62
CA VAL A 77 -22.57 29.66 -33.14
C VAL A 77 -22.08 28.54 -34.05
N THR A 78 -22.55 27.33 -33.81
CA THR A 78 -22.20 26.14 -34.59
C THR A 78 -23.47 25.41 -35.02
N GLU A 79 -23.48 24.89 -36.24
CA GLU A 79 -24.57 24.06 -36.75
C GLU A 79 -24.30 22.58 -36.44
N ALA A 80 -25.40 21.86 -36.25
CA ALA A 80 -25.42 20.44 -35.97
C ALA A 80 -25.03 19.53 -37.13
N ASP A 81 -24.16 18.54 -36.90
CA ASP A 81 -23.97 17.39 -37.81
C ASP A 81 -25.02 16.29 -37.51
N PRO A 82 -25.67 15.63 -38.50
CA PRO A 82 -26.71 14.61 -38.33
C PRO A 82 -26.51 13.47 -37.29
N HIS A 83 -25.34 13.32 -36.66
CA HIS A 83 -25.05 12.33 -35.62
C HIS A 83 -25.18 12.84 -34.15
N HIS A 84 -25.75 14.02 -33.91
CA HIS A 84 -26.63 14.26 -32.74
C HIS A 84 -25.97 14.42 -31.36
N LEU A 85 -26.20 13.39 -30.52
CA LEU A 85 -26.04 13.45 -29.06
C LEU A 85 -24.60 13.22 -28.59
N PHE A 86 -23.82 12.40 -29.30
CA PHE A 86 -22.45 12.05 -28.89
C PHE A 86 -21.46 13.22 -29.04
N GLN A 87 -21.74 14.16 -29.96
CA GLN A 87 -20.89 15.33 -30.19
C GLN A 87 -21.10 16.42 -29.13
N LEU A 88 -22.31 16.58 -28.57
CA LEU A 88 -22.59 17.61 -27.56
C LEU A 88 -21.84 17.37 -26.25
N ASP A 89 -21.80 16.12 -25.77
CA ASP A 89 -21.06 15.78 -24.55
C ASP A 89 -19.53 15.90 -24.75
N GLN A 90 -19.02 15.60 -25.95
CA GLN A 90 -17.60 15.82 -26.29
C GLN A 90 -17.23 17.30 -26.37
N LEU A 91 -18.04 18.10 -27.09
CA LEU A 91 -17.85 19.55 -27.19
C LEU A 91 -17.89 20.19 -25.80
N GLU A 92 -18.86 19.77 -25.00
CA GLU A 92 -18.94 20.17 -23.61
C GLU A 92 -17.68 19.84 -22.83
N GLN A 93 -17.24 18.57 -22.87
CA GLN A 93 -16.06 18.14 -22.14
C GLN A 93 -14.81 18.89 -22.60
N ALA A 94 -14.68 19.18 -23.90
CA ALA A 94 -13.61 20.00 -24.45
C ALA A 94 -13.65 21.45 -23.94
N LEU A 95 -14.83 22.08 -23.93
CA LEU A 95 -15.02 23.45 -23.44
C LEU A 95 -14.71 23.58 -21.95
N CYS A 96 -15.17 22.62 -21.14
CA CYS A 96 -14.94 22.55 -19.70
C CYS A 96 -13.46 22.28 -19.35
N ASN A 97 -12.75 21.49 -20.17
CA ASN A 97 -11.35 21.14 -19.92
C ASN A 97 -10.32 22.10 -20.52
N ARG A 98 -10.76 23.09 -21.32
CA ARG A 98 -9.90 24.17 -21.81
C ARG A 98 -9.63 25.17 -20.66
N PRO A 99 -8.40 25.32 -20.15
CA PRO A 99 -8.09 26.27 -19.08
C PRO A 99 -8.41 27.71 -19.48
N PHE A 100 -8.64 28.60 -18.51
CA PHE A 100 -8.81 30.04 -18.75
C PHE A 100 -7.50 30.79 -18.49
N ASP A 101 -7.08 31.66 -19.42
CA ASP A 101 -6.04 32.67 -19.20
C ASP A 101 -6.67 34.01 -18.79
N LEU A 102 -6.90 34.19 -17.49
CA LEU A 102 -7.53 35.41 -16.96
C LEU A 102 -6.64 36.66 -17.06
N ALA A 103 -5.41 36.56 -17.58
CA ALA A 103 -4.62 37.74 -17.91
C ALA A 103 -5.02 38.34 -19.26
N SER A 104 -5.54 37.52 -20.18
CA SER A 104 -5.79 37.92 -21.58
C SER A 104 -7.21 37.66 -22.08
N GLU A 105 -7.96 36.71 -21.50
CA GLU A 105 -9.31 36.33 -21.93
C GLU A 105 -10.39 36.64 -20.88
N ASP A 106 -11.64 36.76 -21.35
CA ASP A 106 -12.80 36.92 -20.46
C ASP A 106 -13.13 35.60 -19.74
N PRO A 107 -13.56 35.66 -18.46
CA PRO A 107 -13.85 34.48 -17.64
C PRO A 107 -15.14 33.75 -18.03
N VAL A 108 -15.60 33.86 -19.28
CA VAL A 108 -16.84 33.28 -19.77
C VAL A 108 -16.68 32.80 -21.20
N ARG A 109 -17.32 31.68 -21.54
CA ARG A 109 -17.44 31.13 -22.89
C ARG A 109 -18.87 30.68 -23.12
N ALA A 110 -19.39 30.95 -24.31
CA ALA A 110 -20.73 30.57 -24.72
C ALA A 110 -20.71 29.95 -26.12
N VAL A 111 -21.28 28.76 -26.26
CA VAL A 111 -21.44 28.11 -27.57
C VAL A 111 -22.91 27.76 -27.78
N LEU A 112 -23.49 28.29 -28.86
CA LEU A 112 -24.83 27.92 -29.31
C LEU A 112 -24.71 26.86 -30.41
N VAL A 113 -25.21 25.66 -30.13
CA VAL A 113 -25.31 24.57 -31.11
C VAL A 113 -26.75 24.52 -31.64
N ARG A 114 -26.94 24.82 -32.92
CA ARG A 114 -28.26 24.78 -33.57
C ARG A 114 -28.50 23.39 -34.12
N GLU A 115 -29.47 22.67 -33.54
CA GLU A 115 -29.85 21.33 -33.97
C GLU A 115 -30.77 21.38 -35.19
N HIS A 116 -31.78 22.25 -35.13
CA HIS A 116 -32.65 22.59 -36.27
C HIS A 116 -33.32 23.95 -36.00
N PRO A 117 -34.13 24.52 -36.92
CA PRO A 117 -34.65 25.89 -36.79
C PRO A 117 -35.43 26.24 -35.51
N HIS A 118 -35.85 25.26 -34.71
CA HIS A 118 -36.64 25.45 -33.49
C HIS A 118 -36.05 24.77 -32.25
N LEU A 119 -34.83 24.23 -32.35
CA LEU A 119 -34.13 23.60 -31.25
C LEU A 119 -32.65 23.92 -31.30
N ALA A 120 -32.14 24.47 -30.21
CA ALA A 120 -30.73 24.75 -30.03
C ALA A 120 -30.29 24.42 -28.60
N HIS A 121 -28.99 24.25 -28.40
CA HIS A 121 -28.38 24.03 -27.09
C HIS A 121 -27.36 25.13 -26.81
N LEU A 122 -27.56 25.85 -25.71
CA LEU A 122 -26.62 26.87 -25.23
C LEU A 122 -25.74 26.27 -24.13
N LEU A 123 -24.44 26.20 -24.37
CA LEU A 123 -23.43 25.83 -23.40
C LEU A 123 -22.81 27.11 -22.83
N LEU A 124 -22.93 27.32 -21.53
CA LEU A 124 -22.35 28.47 -20.83
C LEU A 124 -21.36 27.98 -19.77
N VAL A 125 -20.10 28.35 -19.91
CA VAL A 125 -19.01 28.04 -18.97
C VAL A 125 -18.50 29.37 -18.41
N VAL A 126 -18.45 29.49 -17.08
CA VAL A 126 -17.92 30.69 -16.40
C VAL A 126 -16.84 30.25 -15.41
N HIS A 127 -15.68 30.91 -15.45
CA HIS A 127 -14.61 30.64 -14.51
C HIS A 127 -15.07 30.94 -13.06
N HIS A 128 -14.72 30.09 -12.10
CA HIS A 128 -15.25 30.16 -10.74
C HIS A 128 -14.85 31.44 -9.98
N ALA A 129 -13.78 32.12 -10.41
CA ALA A 129 -13.37 33.43 -9.89
C ALA A 129 -14.31 34.59 -10.30
N ALA A 130 -15.14 34.40 -11.33
CA ALA A 130 -16.08 35.39 -11.84
C ALA A 130 -17.53 35.14 -11.40
N ALA A 131 -17.91 33.88 -11.20
CA ALA A 131 -19.26 33.50 -10.81
C ALA A 131 -19.26 32.23 -9.96
N ASP A 132 -20.11 32.20 -8.95
CA ASP A 132 -20.50 30.97 -8.25
C ASP A 132 -21.74 30.30 -8.88
N GLY A 133 -22.13 29.13 -8.38
CA GLY A 133 -23.31 28.41 -8.88
C GLY A 133 -24.61 29.21 -8.77
N PHE A 134 -24.76 30.07 -7.75
CA PHE A 134 -25.93 30.95 -7.64
C PHE A 134 -25.90 32.07 -8.69
N SER A 135 -24.72 32.62 -8.98
CA SER A 135 -24.52 33.63 -10.02
C SER A 135 -24.90 33.09 -11.40
N LEU A 136 -24.66 31.81 -11.69
CA LEU A 136 -25.10 31.19 -12.94
C LEU A 136 -26.63 31.23 -13.11
N LYS A 137 -27.39 31.04 -12.02
CA LYS A 137 -28.84 31.19 -12.04
C LYS A 137 -29.24 32.64 -12.37
N VAL A 138 -28.63 33.62 -11.71
CA VAL A 138 -28.89 35.05 -11.96
C VAL A 138 -28.57 35.43 -13.40
N LEU A 139 -27.41 35.00 -13.90
CA LEU A 139 -26.98 35.23 -15.28
C LEU A 139 -27.94 34.61 -16.28
N GLY A 140 -28.44 33.40 -16.03
CA GLY A 140 -29.44 32.75 -16.88
C GLY A 140 -30.77 33.50 -16.92
N GLU A 141 -31.30 33.91 -15.77
CA GLU A 141 -32.56 34.67 -15.69
C GLU A 141 -32.46 36.02 -16.42
N GLU A 142 -31.37 36.78 -16.18
CA GLU A 142 -31.18 38.08 -16.81
C GLU A 142 -30.86 37.98 -18.30
N LEU A 143 -30.09 36.97 -18.74
CA LEU A 143 -29.78 36.73 -20.15
C LEU A 143 -31.05 36.61 -20.98
N TRP A 144 -31.95 35.72 -20.56
CA TRP A 144 -33.16 35.47 -21.33
C TRP A 144 -34.10 36.68 -21.26
N ALA A 145 -34.10 37.45 -20.15
CA ALA A 145 -34.95 38.63 -20.01
C ALA A 145 -34.51 39.71 -21.02
N LEU A 146 -33.19 39.90 -21.15
CA LEU A 146 -32.60 40.77 -22.16
C LEU A 146 -32.90 40.29 -23.58
N TYR A 147 -32.77 38.98 -23.84
CA TYR A 147 -33.12 38.40 -25.14
C TYR A 147 -34.59 38.63 -25.51
N THR A 148 -35.51 38.46 -24.54
CA THR A 148 -36.95 38.64 -24.76
C THR A 148 -37.30 40.08 -25.09
N ALA A 149 -36.70 41.05 -24.40
CA ALA A 149 -36.89 42.47 -24.71
C ALA A 149 -36.41 42.81 -26.12
N LEU A 150 -35.21 42.32 -26.49
CA LEU A 150 -34.66 42.48 -27.84
C LEU A 150 -35.56 41.86 -28.92
N ALA A 151 -36.08 40.65 -28.68
CA ALA A 151 -36.95 39.95 -29.62
C ALA A 151 -38.31 40.65 -29.81
N ARG A 152 -38.76 41.46 -28.84
CA ARG A 152 -39.99 42.26 -28.93
C ARG A 152 -39.81 43.62 -29.61
N GLY A 153 -38.57 44.01 -29.93
CA GLY A 153 -38.25 45.34 -30.45
C GLY A 153 -38.21 46.42 -29.37
N ASP A 154 -38.22 46.04 -28.09
CA ASP A 154 -38.16 46.93 -26.94
C ASP A 154 -36.70 47.31 -26.61
N ASP A 155 -35.99 47.89 -27.59
CA ASP A 155 -34.53 48.12 -27.50
C ASP A 155 -34.12 48.99 -26.31
N GLY A 156 -35.03 49.85 -25.80
CA GLY A 156 -34.81 50.75 -24.65
C GLY A 156 -35.70 50.54 -23.41
N ALA A 157 -36.62 49.56 -23.38
CA ALA A 157 -37.65 49.51 -22.32
C ALA A 157 -37.29 48.68 -21.08
N HIS A 158 -36.15 47.97 -21.06
CA HIS A 158 -35.69 47.22 -19.90
C HIS A 158 -34.16 47.25 -19.74
N GLU A 159 -33.57 48.44 -19.54
CA GLU A 159 -32.34 48.49 -18.75
C GLU A 159 -32.71 48.04 -17.34
N LEU A 160 -32.49 46.75 -17.03
CA LEU A 160 -32.54 46.27 -15.65
C LEU A 160 -31.75 47.28 -14.80
N PRO A 161 -32.30 47.82 -13.70
CA PRO A 161 -31.60 48.83 -12.90
C PRO A 161 -30.22 48.29 -12.53
N PRO A 162 -29.15 49.12 -12.59
CA PRO A 162 -27.81 48.68 -12.30
C PRO A 162 -27.76 48.04 -10.91
N PRO A 163 -26.94 46.99 -10.69
CA PRO A 163 -26.82 46.38 -9.37
C PRO A 163 -26.50 47.45 -8.31
N SER A 164 -27.28 47.50 -7.23
CA SER A 164 -27.11 48.50 -6.17
C SER A 164 -25.79 48.34 -5.40
N ALA A 165 -25.24 47.13 -5.36
CA ALA A 165 -23.93 46.83 -4.81
C ALA A 165 -22.97 46.36 -5.90
N LYS A 166 -21.68 46.69 -5.73
CA LYS A 166 -20.57 46.18 -6.54
C LYS A 166 -19.86 45.07 -5.80
N PHE A 167 -19.13 44.23 -6.54
CA PHE A 167 -18.29 43.19 -5.92
C PHE A 167 -17.20 43.77 -4.99
N SER A 168 -16.75 45.01 -5.24
CA SER A 168 -15.86 45.74 -4.32
C SER A 168 -16.49 45.98 -2.95
N ASP A 169 -17.80 46.21 -2.89
CA ASP A 169 -18.53 46.47 -1.66
C ASP A 169 -18.64 45.16 -0.84
N TYR A 170 -18.88 44.04 -1.53
CA TYR A 170 -18.79 42.70 -0.94
C TYR A 170 -17.39 42.39 -0.39
N ALA A 171 -16.33 42.68 -1.16
CA ALA A 171 -14.96 42.46 -0.70
C ALA A 171 -14.61 43.31 0.53
N ALA A 172 -15.10 44.56 0.59
CA ALA A 172 -14.96 45.44 1.76
C ALA A 172 -15.71 44.88 2.98
N ALA A 173 -16.95 44.42 2.80
CA ALA A 173 -17.75 43.82 3.87
C ALA A 173 -17.09 42.56 4.46
N VAL A 174 -16.57 41.66 3.61
CA VAL A 174 -15.82 40.47 4.05
C VAL A 174 -14.52 40.86 4.76
N THR A 175 -13.85 41.92 4.32
CA THR A 175 -12.63 42.41 4.99
C THR A 175 -12.94 42.95 6.39
N ALA A 176 -14.04 43.69 6.55
CA ALA A 176 -14.50 44.17 7.84
C ALA A 176 -14.92 43.02 8.77
N GLU A 177 -15.62 42.00 8.24
CA GLU A 177 -16.01 40.81 8.99
C GLU A 177 -14.78 40.06 9.55
N ARG A 178 -13.69 39.93 8.78
CA ARG A 178 -12.43 39.32 9.25
C ARG A 178 -11.76 40.06 10.41
N GLN A 179 -12.15 41.30 10.67
CA GLN A 179 -11.66 42.12 11.78
C GLN A 179 -12.63 42.12 12.98
N SER A 180 -13.76 41.41 12.88
CA SER A 180 -14.79 41.38 13.92
C SER A 180 -14.47 40.38 15.05
N PRO A 181 -15.04 40.56 16.26
CA PRO A 181 -14.97 39.55 17.33
C PRO A 181 -15.56 38.19 16.94
N ASP A 182 -16.59 38.18 16.07
CA ASP A 182 -17.19 36.95 15.56
C ASP A 182 -16.16 36.10 14.79
N HIS A 183 -15.23 36.73 14.07
CA HIS A 183 -14.17 36.00 13.37
C HIS A 183 -13.22 35.26 14.31
N VAL A 184 -12.89 35.86 15.46
CA VAL A 184 -12.02 35.23 16.46
C VAL A 184 -12.75 34.03 17.11
N ARG A 185 -14.02 34.22 17.50
CA ARG A 185 -14.87 33.14 18.02
C ARG A 185 -14.94 31.97 17.05
N ASP A 186 -15.16 32.25 15.77
CA ASP A 186 -15.28 31.21 14.75
C ASP A 186 -13.94 30.48 14.53
N GLN A 187 -12.80 31.17 14.59
CA GLN A 187 -11.50 30.51 14.55
C GLN A 187 -11.31 29.52 15.71
N GLU A 188 -11.72 29.89 16.93
CA GLU A 188 -11.68 29.01 18.10
C GLU A 188 -12.59 27.80 17.91
N TYR A 189 -13.84 28.03 17.49
CA TYR A 189 -14.79 26.97 17.17
C TYR A 189 -14.20 25.94 16.20
N TRP A 190 -13.63 26.40 15.08
CA TRP A 190 -13.07 25.50 14.07
C TRP A 190 -11.81 24.78 14.56
N ARG A 191 -10.95 25.42 15.38
CA ARG A 191 -9.81 24.74 16.01
C ARG A 191 -10.29 23.58 16.90
N ASP A 192 -11.31 23.80 17.72
CA ASP A 192 -11.86 22.77 18.60
C ASP A 192 -12.50 21.62 17.81
N ARG A 193 -13.29 21.95 16.78
CA ARG A 193 -13.91 20.94 15.89
C ARG A 193 -12.88 20.09 15.15
N LEU A 194 -11.82 20.71 14.64
CA LEU A 194 -10.71 20.00 13.97
C LEU A 194 -9.94 19.12 14.96
N ALA A 195 -9.66 19.61 16.18
CA ALA A 195 -9.01 18.83 17.23
C ALA A 195 -9.83 17.58 17.62
N GLY A 196 -11.15 17.71 17.77
CA GLY A 196 -12.03 16.59 18.09
C GLY A 196 -12.11 15.50 17.02
N HIS A 197 -11.95 15.85 15.73
CA HIS A 197 -11.94 14.88 14.62
C HIS A 197 -10.57 14.24 14.42
N THR A 198 -9.48 14.98 14.60
CA THR A 198 -8.11 14.45 14.49
C THR A 198 -7.71 13.54 15.65
N ALA A 199 -8.36 13.66 16.81
CA ALA A 199 -8.12 12.79 17.97
C ALA A 199 -8.62 11.34 17.80
N THR A 200 -9.48 11.06 16.81
CA THR A 200 -10.04 9.73 16.53
C THR A 200 -9.53 9.10 15.22
N ALA A 201 -8.81 9.85 14.39
CA ALA A 201 -8.27 9.41 13.11
C ALA A 201 -6.73 9.46 13.11
N THR A 202 -6.09 8.41 12.61
CA THR A 202 -4.61 8.31 12.46
C THR A 202 -4.03 9.28 11.42
N ALA A 203 -4.86 10.07 10.73
CA ALA A 203 -4.47 11.11 9.76
C ALA A 203 -5.32 12.39 9.94
N PRO A 204 -4.78 13.59 9.64
CA PRO A 204 -5.44 14.87 9.94
C PRO A 204 -6.75 15.15 9.18
N THR A 205 -7.08 14.37 8.15
CA THR A 205 -8.43 14.19 7.59
C THR A 205 -8.47 12.79 6.95
N PRO A 206 -9.55 12.00 7.04
CA PRO A 206 -9.60 10.69 6.40
C PRO A 206 -9.55 10.84 4.86
N ALA A 207 -8.41 10.54 4.23
CA ALA A 207 -8.24 10.64 2.78
C ALA A 207 -9.11 9.62 2.03
N LEU A 208 -9.84 10.04 1.00
CA LEU A 208 -10.66 9.14 0.17
C LEU A 208 -9.78 8.07 -0.52
N PRO A 209 -10.31 6.87 -0.82
CA PRO A 209 -9.60 5.92 -1.68
C PRO A 209 -9.41 6.50 -3.09
N TYR A 210 -8.27 6.24 -3.72
CA TYR A 210 -7.98 6.64 -5.10
C TYR A 210 -7.65 5.42 -5.96
N ASP A 211 -7.94 5.48 -7.26
CA ASP A 211 -7.48 4.49 -8.23
C ASP A 211 -6.08 4.82 -8.77
N GLY A 212 -5.70 6.10 -8.75
CA GLY A 212 -4.39 6.60 -9.19
C GLY A 212 -3.63 7.36 -8.10
N ASP A 213 -2.52 8.00 -8.46
CA ASP A 213 -1.62 8.69 -7.52
C ASP A 213 -2.20 10.04 -7.04
N PRO A 214 -2.53 10.20 -5.74
CA PRO A 214 -3.02 11.47 -5.19
C PRO A 214 -1.99 12.60 -5.17
N GLU A 215 -0.70 12.29 -5.24
CA GLU A 215 0.41 13.26 -5.20
C GLU A 215 0.76 13.81 -6.60
N ALA A 216 0.17 13.25 -7.66
CA ALA A 216 0.39 13.72 -9.02
C ALA A 216 -0.21 15.13 -9.24
N PRO A 217 0.47 16.02 -10.01
CA PRO A 217 0.01 17.38 -10.28
C PRO A 217 -1.44 17.43 -10.79
N PRO A 218 -2.24 18.43 -10.38
CA PRO A 218 -3.56 18.65 -10.94
C PRO A 218 -3.46 19.00 -12.42
N ALA A 219 -3.84 18.05 -13.28
CA ALA A 219 -3.93 18.24 -14.72
C ALA A 219 -5.28 17.72 -15.24
N PRO A 220 -5.81 18.33 -16.32
CA PRO A 220 -6.97 17.82 -17.05
C PRO A 220 -6.71 16.41 -17.62
N PRO A 221 -7.75 15.67 -18.01
CA PRO A 221 -9.16 16.08 -18.00
C PRO A 221 -9.88 15.85 -16.66
N LEU A 222 -10.78 16.76 -16.32
CA LEU A 222 -11.92 16.49 -15.45
C LEU A 222 -12.97 15.73 -16.25
N VAL A 223 -13.57 14.74 -15.59
CA VAL A 223 -14.62 13.89 -16.13
C VAL A 223 -15.90 14.16 -15.35
N HIS A 224 -17.01 14.25 -16.09
CA HIS A 224 -18.35 14.39 -15.52
C HIS A 224 -19.12 13.09 -15.71
N HIS A 225 -19.71 12.58 -14.64
CA HIS A 225 -20.63 11.46 -14.68
C HIS A 225 -22.01 11.92 -14.20
N ARG A 226 -23.04 11.60 -14.97
CA ARG A 226 -24.40 12.12 -14.75
C ARG A 226 -25.38 11.00 -14.50
N THR A 227 -26.23 11.19 -13.50
CA THR A 227 -27.35 10.30 -13.24
C THR A 227 -28.61 11.11 -12.96
N GLY A 228 -29.76 10.55 -13.33
CA GLY A 228 -31.06 11.17 -13.13
C GLY A 228 -31.87 10.41 -12.09
N VAL A 229 -32.68 11.14 -11.33
CA VAL A 229 -33.71 10.59 -10.46
C VAL A 229 -35.06 11.01 -11.04
N ASP A 230 -35.96 10.06 -11.25
CA ASP A 230 -37.27 10.36 -11.81
C ASP A 230 -38.11 11.25 -10.87
N GLU A 231 -39.17 11.83 -11.43
CA GLU A 231 -40.05 12.74 -10.70
C GLU A 231 -40.72 12.06 -9.49
N ALA A 232 -41.10 10.79 -9.62
CA ALA A 232 -41.80 10.03 -8.58
C ALA A 232 -40.90 9.81 -7.35
N LEU A 233 -39.67 9.34 -7.56
CA LEU A 233 -38.68 9.17 -6.50
C LEU A 233 -38.28 10.52 -5.90
N THR A 234 -38.15 11.58 -6.73
CA THR A 234 -37.89 12.93 -6.22
C THR A 234 -39.01 13.42 -5.30
N ALA A 235 -40.27 13.22 -5.68
CA ALA A 235 -41.43 13.56 -4.86
C ALA A 235 -41.47 12.75 -3.55
N ALA A 236 -41.21 11.44 -3.62
CA ALA A 236 -41.15 10.57 -2.44
C ALA A 236 -40.05 11.00 -1.46
N LEU A 237 -38.86 11.36 -1.96
CA LEU A 237 -37.77 11.87 -1.14
C LEU A 237 -38.13 13.20 -0.45
N ARG A 238 -38.88 14.08 -1.12
CA ARG A 238 -39.40 15.32 -0.50
C ARG A 238 -40.41 15.00 0.62
N GLU A 239 -41.27 14.01 0.41
CA GLU A 239 -42.22 13.57 1.43
C GLU A 239 -41.50 12.98 2.66
N VAL A 240 -40.52 12.10 2.44
CA VAL A 240 -39.67 11.55 3.51
C VAL A 240 -38.96 12.68 4.27
N ALA A 241 -38.35 13.62 3.56
CA ALA A 241 -37.68 14.76 4.19
C ALA A 241 -38.66 15.58 5.05
N ALA A 242 -39.84 15.91 4.51
CA ALA A 242 -40.89 16.64 5.23
C ALA A 242 -41.37 15.90 6.49
N ARG A 243 -41.64 14.59 6.37
CA ARG A 243 -42.11 13.73 7.48
C ARG A 243 -41.12 13.69 8.64
N HIS A 244 -39.82 13.73 8.34
CA HIS A 244 -38.75 13.69 9.34
C HIS A 244 -38.23 15.08 9.75
N GLY A 245 -38.86 16.16 9.28
CA GLY A 245 -38.50 17.54 9.64
C GLY A 245 -37.11 17.95 9.17
N VAL A 246 -36.67 17.46 8.01
CA VAL A 246 -35.40 17.83 7.37
C VAL A 246 -35.67 18.35 5.96
N SER A 247 -34.72 19.08 5.36
CA SER A 247 -34.84 19.45 3.95
C SER A 247 -34.31 18.35 3.04
N LEU A 248 -34.71 18.35 1.77
CA LEU A 248 -34.17 17.44 0.75
C LEU A 248 -32.64 17.51 0.70
N PHE A 249 -32.06 18.71 0.82
CA PHE A 249 -30.60 18.91 0.93
C PHE A 249 -29.95 18.07 2.03
N HIS A 250 -30.52 18.04 3.24
CA HIS A 250 -29.96 17.26 4.35
C HIS A 250 -30.06 15.75 4.10
N LEU A 251 -31.14 15.30 3.44
CA LEU A 251 -31.32 13.91 3.08
C LEU A 251 -30.29 13.47 2.03
N LEU A 252 -30.09 14.29 0.99
CA LEU A 252 -29.10 14.06 -0.05
C LEU A 252 -27.67 14.06 0.48
N LEU A 253 -27.36 14.96 1.42
CA LEU A 253 -26.06 15.00 2.09
C LEU A 253 -25.84 13.77 3.00
N ALA A 254 -26.88 13.31 3.69
CA ALA A 254 -26.83 12.11 4.51
C ALA A 254 -26.51 10.85 3.69
N VAL A 255 -27.21 10.68 2.57
CA VAL A 255 -26.92 9.60 1.61
C VAL A 255 -25.50 9.72 1.09
N TYR A 256 -25.03 10.93 0.76
CA TYR A 256 -23.69 11.13 0.22
C TYR A 256 -22.62 10.72 1.22
N GLY A 257 -22.71 11.21 2.46
CA GLY A 257 -21.78 10.85 3.52
C GLY A 257 -21.80 9.36 3.84
N ARG A 258 -22.96 8.70 3.79
CA ARG A 258 -23.08 7.25 3.98
C ARG A 258 -22.45 6.45 2.84
N CYS A 259 -22.70 6.81 1.58
CA CYS A 259 -22.06 6.16 0.44
C CYS A 259 -20.54 6.34 0.47
N LEU A 260 -20.04 7.53 0.83
CA LEU A 260 -18.60 7.78 1.00
C LEU A 260 -18.01 6.97 2.17
N ALA A 261 -18.71 6.89 3.31
CA ALA A 261 -18.30 6.08 4.45
C ALA A 261 -18.19 4.59 4.07
N ARG A 262 -19.22 4.04 3.42
CA ARG A 262 -19.24 2.65 2.93
C ARG A 262 -18.14 2.38 1.91
N TRP A 263 -18.00 3.24 0.91
CA TRP A 263 -16.97 3.08 -0.13
C TRP A 263 -15.54 3.19 0.42
N SER A 264 -15.31 4.10 1.36
CA SER A 264 -14.00 4.26 2.01
C SER A 264 -13.68 3.22 3.07
N GLY A 265 -14.66 2.38 3.47
CA GLY A 265 -14.52 1.40 4.55
C GLY A 265 -14.50 2.03 5.95
N ARG A 266 -14.87 3.30 6.09
CA ARG A 266 -14.71 4.09 7.33
C ARG A 266 -16.04 4.55 7.89
N ARG A 267 -16.12 4.67 9.21
CA ARG A 267 -17.30 5.27 9.88
C ARG A 267 -17.35 6.79 9.80
N ALA A 268 -16.25 7.48 9.52
CA ALA A 268 -16.22 8.95 9.47
C ALA A 268 -15.58 9.47 8.18
N VAL A 269 -16.28 10.41 7.53
CA VAL A 269 -15.82 11.12 6.32
C VAL A 269 -16.03 12.62 6.48
N ALA A 270 -15.27 13.43 5.75
CA ALA A 270 -15.44 14.88 5.70
C ALA A 270 -15.90 15.31 4.31
N VAL A 271 -16.88 16.21 4.25
CA VAL A 271 -17.46 16.73 3.00
C VAL A 271 -17.48 18.25 3.05
N ASN A 272 -16.88 18.91 2.05
CA ASN A 272 -17.04 20.34 1.85
C ASN A 272 -18.40 20.63 1.25
N VAL A 273 -19.25 21.33 2.00
CA VAL A 273 -20.60 21.66 1.57
C VAL A 273 -20.67 23.13 1.18
N ALA A 274 -21.14 23.40 -0.04
CA ALA A 274 -21.24 24.76 -0.56
C ALA A 274 -22.39 25.54 0.11
N ARG A 275 -22.11 26.80 0.44
CA ARG A 275 -23.08 27.80 0.90
C ARG A 275 -22.96 29.09 0.09
N SER A 276 -24.05 29.85 0.03
CA SER A 276 -24.01 31.22 -0.47
C SER A 276 -23.68 32.18 0.68
N ARG A 277 -22.96 33.28 0.40
CA ARG A 277 -22.74 34.40 1.33
C ARG A 277 -23.66 35.60 1.10
N ARG A 278 -24.83 35.36 0.49
CA ARG A 278 -25.82 36.40 0.14
C ARG A 278 -26.69 36.86 1.32
N GLU A 279 -26.41 36.37 2.53
CA GLU A 279 -26.97 36.83 3.80
C GLU A 279 -26.33 38.11 4.33
N LEU A 280 -25.18 38.52 3.79
CA LEU A 280 -24.53 39.77 4.20
C LEU A 280 -25.46 40.96 3.92
N PRO A 281 -25.51 41.97 4.82
CA PRO A 281 -26.45 43.09 4.75
C PRO A 281 -26.02 44.13 3.69
N LEU A 282 -25.88 43.71 2.44
CA LEU A 282 -25.55 44.54 1.29
C LEU A 282 -26.78 44.72 0.38
N PRO A 283 -27.17 45.96 0.04
CA PRO A 283 -28.32 46.19 -0.85
C PRO A 283 -28.16 45.50 -2.20
N GLY A 284 -29.13 44.67 -2.59
CA GLY A 284 -29.14 43.97 -3.88
C GLY A 284 -28.11 42.83 -4.01
N ILE A 285 -27.60 42.33 -2.88
CA ILE A 285 -26.66 41.19 -2.86
C ILE A 285 -27.25 39.92 -3.46
N ASP A 286 -28.58 39.77 -3.47
CA ASP A 286 -29.29 38.63 -4.08
C ASP A 286 -29.10 38.56 -5.61
N ARG A 287 -28.84 39.70 -6.26
CA ARG A 287 -28.59 39.81 -7.71
C ARG A 287 -27.12 40.07 -8.07
N LEU A 288 -26.23 40.19 -7.09
CA LEU A 288 -24.80 40.46 -7.32
C LEU A 288 -24.09 39.26 -7.97
N VAL A 289 -23.45 39.42 -9.12
CA VAL A 289 -22.65 38.36 -9.75
C VAL A 289 -21.21 38.39 -9.23
N GLY A 290 -20.70 37.24 -8.80
CA GLY A 290 -19.34 37.09 -8.28
C GLY A 290 -19.11 35.74 -7.57
N PRO A 291 -17.88 35.46 -7.10
CA PRO A 291 -17.57 34.31 -6.25
C PRO A 291 -18.05 34.56 -4.81
N LEU A 292 -19.36 34.55 -4.61
CA LEU A 292 -20.01 34.77 -3.32
C LEU A 292 -20.26 33.46 -2.56
N ALA A 293 -20.00 32.30 -3.16
CA ALA A 293 -20.08 31.02 -2.50
C ALA A 293 -18.81 30.74 -1.71
N ASP A 294 -18.98 30.07 -0.58
CA ASP A 294 -17.88 29.45 0.15
C ASP A 294 -18.26 28.01 0.51
N THR A 295 -17.31 27.25 1.06
CA THR A 295 -17.55 25.89 1.50
C THR A 295 -17.27 25.74 2.98
N LEU A 296 -18.07 24.95 3.68
CA LEU A 296 -17.80 24.57 5.08
C LEU A 296 -17.57 23.06 5.16
N PRO A 297 -16.55 22.58 5.89
CA PRO A 297 -16.38 21.16 6.13
C PRO A 297 -17.47 20.65 7.06
N VAL A 298 -18.23 19.67 6.59
CA VAL A 298 -19.19 18.90 7.38
C VAL A 298 -18.59 17.52 7.63
N PHE A 299 -18.34 17.22 8.89
CA PHE A 299 -17.87 15.91 9.29
C PHE A 299 -19.05 14.97 9.50
N VAL A 300 -19.07 13.89 8.73
CA VAL A 300 -20.13 12.90 8.73
C VAL A 300 -19.59 11.61 9.34
N THR A 301 -19.90 11.40 10.62
CA THR A 301 -19.85 10.06 11.21
C THR A 301 -21.11 9.31 10.79
N VAL A 302 -21.01 8.03 10.51
CA VAL A 302 -22.12 7.16 10.08
C VAL A 302 -22.22 6.02 11.09
N ASP A 303 -23.43 5.85 11.63
CA ASP A 303 -23.77 4.66 12.39
C ASP A 303 -24.52 3.68 11.47
N PRO A 304 -23.98 2.47 11.21
CA PRO A 304 -24.56 1.51 10.28
C PRO A 304 -26.02 1.18 10.58
N ASP A 305 -26.37 1.10 11.86
CA ASP A 305 -27.72 0.72 12.29
C ASP A 305 -28.68 1.92 12.36
N GLU A 306 -28.18 3.14 12.10
CA GLU A 306 -29.05 4.32 12.02
C GLU A 306 -29.70 4.45 10.64
N PRO A 307 -31.01 4.75 10.53
CA PRO A 307 -31.63 5.02 9.24
C PRO A 307 -31.11 6.33 8.65
N VAL A 308 -31.12 6.47 7.31
CA VAL A 308 -30.64 7.69 6.61
C VAL A 308 -31.32 8.95 7.16
N THR A 309 -32.60 8.85 7.52
CA THR A 309 -33.39 9.95 8.06
C THR A 309 -32.94 10.40 9.46
N ALA A 310 -32.36 9.51 10.28
CA ALA A 310 -31.73 9.87 11.55
C ALA A 310 -30.41 10.62 11.32
N LEU A 311 -29.58 10.12 10.40
CA LEU A 311 -28.36 10.80 9.97
C LEU A 311 -28.66 12.21 9.42
N ALA A 312 -29.67 12.36 8.58
CA ALA A 312 -30.10 13.65 8.03
C ALA A 312 -30.50 14.66 9.12
N ARG A 313 -31.19 14.21 10.18
CA ARG A 313 -31.53 15.07 11.34
C ARG A 313 -30.29 15.49 12.12
N ARG A 314 -29.30 14.62 12.28
CA ARG A 314 -28.02 14.97 12.91
C ARG A 314 -27.27 15.99 12.05
N LEU A 315 -27.18 15.75 10.74
CA LEU A 315 -26.53 16.65 9.80
C LEU A 315 -27.20 18.01 9.72
N ARG A 316 -28.52 18.10 9.88
CA ARG A 316 -29.21 19.40 10.02
C ARG A 316 -28.67 20.21 11.20
N ARG A 317 -28.47 19.60 12.37
CA ARG A 317 -27.91 20.29 13.53
C ARG A 317 -26.45 20.69 13.32
N ILE A 318 -25.64 19.76 12.78
CA ILE A 318 -24.23 20.02 12.48
C ILE A 318 -24.08 21.17 11.48
N TRP A 319 -24.89 21.16 10.42
CA TRP A 319 -24.91 22.21 9.41
C TRP A 319 -25.31 23.56 10.02
N GLN A 320 -26.40 23.63 10.77
CA GLN A 320 -26.84 24.87 11.45
C GLN A 320 -25.76 25.44 12.38
N GLU A 321 -25.05 24.57 13.11
CA GLU A 321 -23.97 24.98 14.00
C GLU A 321 -22.75 25.49 13.23
N ALA A 322 -22.39 24.84 12.12
CA ALA A 322 -21.32 25.28 11.23
C ALA A 322 -21.66 26.63 10.56
N GLU A 323 -22.92 26.84 10.15
CA GLU A 323 -23.38 28.11 9.59
C GLU A 323 -23.31 29.26 10.60
N ALA A 324 -23.51 28.99 11.90
CA ALA A 324 -23.35 29.98 12.96
C ALA A 324 -21.88 30.43 13.16
N HIS A 325 -20.92 29.70 12.60
CA HIS A 325 -19.48 29.97 12.70
C HIS A 325 -18.83 30.14 11.31
N ALA A 326 -19.54 30.77 10.38
CA ALA A 326 -19.19 30.81 8.96
C ALA A 326 -18.46 32.08 8.49
N THR A 327 -17.75 32.81 9.37
CA THR A 327 -16.85 33.90 8.93
C THR A 327 -15.61 33.38 8.18
N LEU A 328 -15.33 32.08 8.25
CA LEU A 328 -14.25 31.37 7.57
C LEU A 328 -14.80 30.36 6.56
N GLY A 329 -14.16 30.26 5.41
CA GLY A 329 -14.37 29.18 4.45
C GLY A 329 -13.40 28.01 4.66
N SER A 330 -13.68 26.88 4.02
CA SER A 330 -12.86 25.65 4.10
C SER A 330 -11.37 25.88 3.85
N PRO A 331 -10.93 26.71 2.88
CA PRO A 331 -9.50 27.01 2.72
C PRO A 331 -8.87 27.75 3.91
N ASP A 332 -9.62 28.64 4.57
CA ASP A 332 -9.14 29.34 5.76
C ASP A 332 -9.20 28.44 7.00
N ILE A 333 -10.22 27.58 7.10
CA ILE A 333 -10.32 26.54 8.14
C ILE A 333 -9.16 25.54 8.02
N ALA A 334 -8.80 25.12 6.82
CA ALA A 334 -7.67 24.22 6.57
C ALA A 334 -6.32 24.82 6.99
N ARG A 335 -6.19 26.15 7.01
CA ARG A 335 -4.99 26.84 7.50
C ARG A 335 -4.87 26.84 9.03
N LEU A 336 -5.95 26.53 9.75
CA LEU A 336 -5.92 26.36 11.21
C LEU A 336 -5.29 25.02 11.63
N LEU A 337 -5.19 24.05 10.71
CA LEU A 337 -4.47 22.80 10.95
C LEU A 337 -2.96 23.07 11.01
N PRO A 338 -2.20 22.36 11.88
CA PRO A 338 -0.75 22.37 11.83
C PRO A 338 -0.28 22.05 10.41
N ALA A 339 0.88 22.56 10.00
CA ALA A 339 1.45 22.25 8.68
C ALA A 339 1.84 20.75 8.59
N ALA A 340 0.84 19.88 8.45
CA ALA A 340 1.01 18.47 8.22
C ALA A 340 1.40 18.30 6.75
N GLY A 341 2.69 18.11 6.48
CA GLY A 341 3.27 17.20 5.47
C GLY A 341 2.92 17.35 3.98
N HIS A 342 1.73 17.84 3.61
CA HIS A 342 1.33 18.16 2.24
C HIS A 342 1.92 19.51 1.82
N ALA A 343 3.22 19.67 2.05
CA ALA A 343 3.99 20.66 1.34
C ALA A 343 4.36 20.00 0.00
N HIS A 344 4.17 20.72 -1.10
CA HIS A 344 4.65 20.41 -2.47
C HIS A 344 3.66 19.83 -3.50
N GLY A 345 2.36 19.74 -3.20
CA GLY A 345 1.34 19.60 -4.25
C GLY A 345 0.92 20.96 -4.85
N PRO A 346 0.65 21.11 -6.16
CA PRO A 346 0.21 22.39 -6.77
C PRO A 346 -1.23 22.81 -6.42
N ALA A 347 -1.98 21.98 -5.67
CA ALA A 347 -3.40 22.21 -5.38
C ALA A 347 -3.60 23.01 -4.07
N PRO A 348 -4.60 23.91 -4.01
CA PRO A 348 -4.93 24.63 -2.79
C PRO A 348 -5.36 23.71 -1.62
N ARG A 349 -4.85 23.96 -0.41
CA ARG A 349 -5.25 23.23 0.81
C ARG A 349 -6.74 23.42 1.12
N THR A 350 -7.42 22.34 1.52
CA THR A 350 -8.82 22.33 1.93
C THR A 350 -9.06 21.35 3.10
N ALA A 351 -10.15 21.54 3.84
CA ALA A 351 -10.47 20.73 5.02
C ALA A 351 -11.10 19.35 4.68
N ALA A 352 -11.60 19.17 3.46
CA ALA A 352 -12.18 17.92 2.98
C ALA A 352 -11.96 17.73 1.47
N GLU A 353 -11.79 16.48 1.03
CA GLU A 353 -11.51 16.16 -0.39
C GLU A 353 -12.78 15.95 -1.22
N ALA A 354 -13.87 15.56 -0.57
CA ALA A 354 -15.20 15.45 -1.17
C ALA A 354 -15.92 16.82 -1.17
N GLY A 355 -16.58 17.15 -2.27
CA GLY A 355 -17.44 18.33 -2.39
C GLY A 355 -18.91 17.96 -2.56
N PHE A 356 -19.80 18.75 -1.98
CA PHE A 356 -21.26 18.60 -2.13
C PHE A 356 -21.91 19.96 -2.36
N SER A 357 -22.79 20.03 -3.36
CA SER A 357 -23.55 21.24 -3.70
C SER A 357 -24.99 20.88 -4.05
N PHE A 358 -25.92 21.78 -3.71
CA PHE A 358 -27.32 21.66 -4.06
C PHE A 358 -27.83 22.93 -4.74
N ALA A 359 -28.44 22.80 -5.92
CA ALA A 359 -28.91 23.93 -6.70
C ALA A 359 -30.33 23.72 -7.25
N ARG A 360 -31.02 24.81 -7.59
CA ARG A 360 -32.31 24.80 -8.27
C ARG A 360 -32.24 25.71 -9.47
N PHE A 361 -32.40 25.15 -10.66
CA PHE A 361 -32.41 25.92 -11.89
C PHE A 361 -33.86 26.10 -12.37
N PRO A 362 -34.31 27.33 -12.61
CA PRO A 362 -35.66 27.57 -13.10
C PRO A 362 -35.80 27.07 -14.55
N VAL A 363 -36.99 26.58 -14.88
CA VAL A 363 -37.42 26.36 -16.27
C VAL A 363 -38.17 27.63 -16.70
N VAL A 364 -37.79 28.20 -17.84
CA VAL A 364 -38.46 29.38 -18.39
C VAL A 364 -39.44 28.91 -19.46
N HIS A 365 -40.74 29.10 -19.23
CA HIS A 365 -41.81 28.67 -20.12
C HIS A 365 -42.34 29.81 -21.01
N GLY A 366 -42.67 29.47 -22.27
CA GLY A 366 -43.05 30.38 -23.35
C GLY A 366 -44.43 31.07 -23.26
N ALA A 367 -44.92 31.41 -22.07
CA ALA A 367 -46.10 32.29 -21.94
C ALA A 367 -45.72 33.78 -22.05
N ASP A 368 -44.53 34.14 -21.54
CA ASP A 368 -43.99 35.51 -21.54
C ASP A 368 -42.70 35.66 -22.39
N TRP A 369 -42.29 34.62 -23.12
CA TRP A 369 -40.98 34.50 -23.78
C TRP A 369 -41.15 33.88 -25.18
N PRO A 370 -40.40 34.31 -26.21
CA PRO A 370 -40.48 33.71 -27.55
C PRO A 370 -39.88 32.30 -27.62
N VAL A 371 -39.19 31.85 -26.56
CA VAL A 371 -38.53 30.54 -26.47
C VAL A 371 -38.78 29.89 -25.10
N THR A 372 -38.72 28.56 -25.06
CA THR A 372 -38.72 27.76 -23.82
C THR A 372 -37.30 27.30 -23.52
N VAL A 373 -36.84 27.50 -22.29
CA VAL A 373 -35.47 27.21 -21.87
C VAL A 373 -35.49 26.19 -20.75
N THR A 374 -34.87 25.04 -21.00
CA THR A 374 -34.77 23.93 -20.04
C THR A 374 -33.30 23.62 -19.74
N PRO A 375 -32.84 23.75 -18.48
CA PRO A 375 -31.52 23.28 -18.09
C PRO A 375 -31.41 21.76 -18.28
N THR A 376 -30.44 21.30 -19.07
CA THR A 376 -30.25 19.88 -19.38
C THR A 376 -29.04 19.26 -18.68
N ALA A 377 -28.05 20.08 -18.34
CA ALA A 377 -26.88 19.67 -17.59
C ALA A 377 -26.30 20.82 -16.77
N ALA A 378 -25.63 20.51 -15.66
CA ALA A 378 -24.92 21.48 -14.85
C ALA A 378 -23.75 20.78 -14.13
N ALA A 379 -22.64 21.49 -13.93
CA ALA A 379 -21.50 21.01 -13.17
C ALA A 379 -20.74 22.18 -12.52
N THR A 380 -19.99 21.88 -11.47
CA THR A 380 -19.10 22.83 -10.79
C THR A 380 -17.79 22.12 -10.48
N ALA A 381 -16.67 22.73 -10.83
CA ALA A 381 -15.34 22.19 -10.58
C ALA A 381 -14.48 23.21 -9.83
N SER A 382 -13.69 22.72 -8.87
CA SER A 382 -12.64 23.47 -8.20
C SER A 382 -11.44 22.56 -7.98
N ALA A 383 -10.24 23.13 -8.06
CA ALA A 383 -8.96 22.46 -7.85
C ALA A 383 -8.83 21.83 -6.46
N ALA A 384 -9.59 22.31 -5.47
CA ALA A 384 -9.61 21.76 -4.12
C ALA A 384 -10.54 20.54 -3.95
N THR A 385 -11.45 20.29 -4.90
CA THR A 385 -12.38 19.16 -4.81
C THR A 385 -11.85 17.99 -5.64
N ARG A 386 -11.59 16.85 -4.99
CA ARG A 386 -11.13 15.63 -5.68
C ARG A 386 -12.31 14.80 -6.20
N LEU A 387 -13.42 14.76 -5.45
CA LEU A 387 -14.68 14.12 -5.87
C LEU A 387 -15.86 15.04 -5.50
N GLY A 388 -16.48 15.65 -6.51
CA GLY A 388 -17.58 16.58 -6.32
C GLY A 388 -18.93 15.99 -6.72
N LEU A 389 -19.96 16.18 -5.90
CA LEU A 389 -21.35 15.87 -6.22
C LEU A 389 -22.19 17.16 -6.24
N LEU A 390 -22.74 17.50 -7.41
CA LEU A 390 -23.76 18.51 -7.57
C LEU A 390 -25.12 17.83 -7.74
N CYS A 391 -26.00 18.03 -6.75
CA CYS A 391 -27.40 17.69 -6.83
C CYS A 391 -28.19 18.92 -7.29
N TRP A 392 -29.02 18.82 -8.32
CA TRP A 392 -29.80 19.96 -8.78
C TRP A 392 -31.19 19.59 -9.24
N GLU A 393 -32.15 20.50 -9.02
CA GLU A 393 -33.53 20.32 -9.43
C GLU A 393 -33.83 21.21 -10.66
N ALA A 394 -34.48 20.63 -11.66
CA ALA A 394 -35.16 21.33 -12.74
C ALA A 394 -36.37 20.49 -13.17
N ASP A 395 -37.49 21.16 -13.47
CA ASP A 395 -38.74 20.51 -13.88
C ASP A 395 -39.21 19.39 -12.92
N ALA A 396 -39.33 19.74 -11.63
CA ALA A 396 -39.69 18.85 -10.52
C ALA A 396 -38.76 17.63 -10.27
N SER A 397 -37.78 17.36 -11.13
CA SER A 397 -36.90 16.20 -11.11
C SER A 397 -35.52 16.53 -10.54
N LEU A 398 -34.95 15.60 -9.77
CA LEU A 398 -33.60 15.69 -9.23
C LEU A 398 -32.58 15.09 -10.21
N ARG A 399 -31.48 15.81 -10.44
CA ARG A 399 -30.37 15.41 -11.30
C ARG A 399 -29.06 15.48 -10.54
N LEU A 400 -28.15 14.57 -10.86
CA LEU A 400 -26.88 14.39 -10.17
C LEU A 400 -25.75 14.54 -11.18
N SER A 401 -24.77 15.39 -10.85
CA SER A 401 -23.54 15.54 -11.63
C SER A 401 -22.34 15.32 -10.72
N TRP A 402 -21.61 14.25 -10.99
CA TRP A 402 -20.37 13.89 -10.36
C TRP A 402 -19.22 14.44 -11.18
N ASN A 403 -18.23 15.07 -10.54
CA ASN A 403 -17.03 15.54 -11.21
C ASN A 403 -15.78 15.06 -10.47
N HIS A 404 -14.77 14.67 -11.24
CA HIS A 404 -13.51 14.19 -10.70
C HIS A 404 -12.37 14.31 -11.72
N PRO A 405 -11.10 14.36 -11.28
CA PRO A 405 -9.96 14.19 -12.18
C PRO A 405 -9.89 12.76 -12.72
N ALA A 406 -9.70 12.60 -14.05
CA ALA A 406 -9.59 11.29 -14.68
C ALA A 406 -8.43 10.44 -14.13
N ARG A 407 -7.36 11.11 -13.68
CA ARG A 407 -6.18 10.44 -13.12
C ARG A 407 -6.38 9.85 -11.72
N LEU A 408 -7.36 10.35 -10.96
CA LEU A 408 -7.59 9.92 -9.58
C LEU A 408 -8.63 8.81 -9.48
N PHE A 409 -9.59 8.78 -10.42
CA PHE A 409 -10.69 7.82 -10.41
C PHE A 409 -10.95 7.31 -11.81
N ARG A 410 -11.06 5.99 -11.94
CA ARG A 410 -11.54 5.35 -13.17
C ARG A 410 -13.03 5.66 -13.36
N PRO A 411 -13.52 5.86 -14.59
CA PRO A 411 -14.95 6.13 -14.86
C PRO A 411 -15.89 5.10 -14.21
N GLU A 412 -15.48 3.83 -14.15
CA GLU A 412 -16.25 2.75 -13.56
C GLU A 412 -16.40 2.90 -12.04
N THR A 413 -15.40 3.48 -11.36
CA THR A 413 -15.42 3.72 -9.92
C THR A 413 -16.47 4.77 -9.56
N VAL A 414 -16.48 5.89 -10.27
CA VAL A 414 -17.46 6.97 -10.04
C VAL A 414 -18.86 6.54 -10.47
N ARG A 415 -18.99 5.76 -11.55
CA ARG A 415 -20.28 5.17 -11.93
C ARG A 415 -20.86 4.27 -10.83
N ARG A 416 -20.05 3.38 -10.24
CA ARG A 416 -20.52 2.53 -9.12
C ARG A 416 -20.94 3.35 -7.91
N LEU A 417 -20.20 4.40 -7.57
CA LEU A 417 -20.56 5.34 -6.50
C LEU A 417 -21.89 6.05 -6.80
N ALA A 418 -22.11 6.48 -8.05
CA ALA A 418 -23.34 7.13 -8.48
C ALA A 418 -24.54 6.17 -8.45
N ASP A 419 -24.35 4.93 -8.93
CA ASP A 419 -25.36 3.88 -8.87
C ASP A 419 -25.73 3.56 -7.40
N ALA A 420 -24.72 3.36 -6.55
CA ALA A 420 -24.88 3.12 -5.12
C ALA A 420 -25.60 4.28 -4.39
N TYR A 421 -25.33 5.52 -4.79
CA TYR A 421 -26.01 6.71 -4.26
C TYR A 421 -27.49 6.70 -4.62
N VAL A 422 -27.84 6.39 -5.87
CA VAL A 422 -29.24 6.30 -6.32
C VAL A 422 -29.96 5.11 -5.64
N ASP A 423 -29.27 3.98 -5.47
CA ASP A 423 -29.83 2.83 -4.76
C ASP A 423 -30.08 3.12 -3.28
N GLU A 424 -29.20 3.84 -2.61
CA GLU A 424 -29.41 4.29 -1.23
C GLU A 424 -30.57 5.31 -1.14
N LEU A 425 -30.76 6.17 -2.15
CA LEU A 425 -31.95 7.04 -2.24
C LEU A 425 -33.24 6.21 -2.37
N ARG A 426 -33.24 5.16 -3.19
CA ARG A 426 -34.38 4.23 -3.32
C ARG A 426 -34.62 3.48 -2.01
N ALA A 427 -33.56 2.98 -1.37
CA ALA A 427 -33.63 2.29 -0.09
C ALA A 427 -34.20 3.20 1.01
N THR A 428 -33.82 4.48 1.03
CA THR A 428 -34.38 5.48 1.96
C THR A 428 -35.90 5.62 1.83
N VAL A 429 -36.45 5.41 0.64
CA VAL A 429 -37.90 5.37 0.40
C VAL A 429 -38.48 3.98 0.70
N ALA A 430 -37.71 2.92 0.46
CA ALA A 430 -38.13 1.52 0.57
C ALA A 430 -37.91 0.89 1.96
N GLU A 431 -37.26 1.54 2.93
CA GLU A 431 -37.07 1.09 4.33
C GLU A 431 -38.43 0.95 5.08
N SER A 432 -39.16 -0.09 4.67
CA SER A 432 -40.03 -1.01 5.40
C SER A 432 -39.47 -2.41 5.12
N PRO A 433 -39.20 -3.27 6.12
CA PRO A 433 -38.07 -4.21 6.08
C PRO A 433 -38.38 -5.59 5.50
N ALA A 434 -37.37 -6.26 4.89
CA ALA A 434 -37.14 -7.71 4.99
C ALA A 434 -35.76 -8.17 4.48
N ALA A 435 -35.31 -9.31 5.02
CA ALA A 435 -33.98 -9.90 5.14
C ALA A 435 -33.41 -10.70 3.93
N THR A 436 -32.12 -11.04 4.05
CA THR A 436 -31.29 -11.98 3.25
C THR A 436 -31.40 -13.44 3.70
N PRO A 437 -31.02 -14.42 2.85
CA PRO A 437 -30.73 -15.80 3.28
C PRO A 437 -29.32 -16.32 2.89
N ASP A 438 -29.03 -17.48 3.48
CA ASP A 438 -27.75 -18.11 3.85
C ASP A 438 -27.50 -19.45 3.08
N SER A 439 -26.32 -20.10 3.22
CA SER A 439 -26.10 -21.58 3.36
C SER A 439 -24.79 -22.23 2.82
N ALA A 440 -24.42 -23.34 3.52
CA ALA A 440 -23.29 -24.33 3.51
C ALA A 440 -22.98 -25.05 2.17
N GLY A 441 -21.87 -25.76 1.89
CA GLY A 441 -20.79 -26.39 2.67
C GLY A 441 -20.75 -27.93 2.45
N VAL A 442 -19.70 -28.51 1.83
CA VAL A 442 -19.46 -29.98 1.66
C VAL A 442 -17.96 -30.30 1.72
N THR A 443 -17.56 -31.41 2.36
CA THR A 443 -16.18 -31.97 2.39
C THR A 443 -16.16 -33.44 1.92
N THR A 444 -15.02 -33.91 1.40
CA THR A 444 -14.80 -35.31 0.92
C THR A 444 -13.52 -35.90 1.52
N GLU A 445 -13.60 -37.16 1.95
CA GLU A 445 -12.54 -38.01 2.52
C GLU A 445 -11.55 -38.52 1.44
N GLY A 446 -10.26 -38.61 1.79
CA GLY A 446 -9.18 -39.16 0.98
C GLY A 446 -8.01 -39.68 1.84
N ALA A 447 -7.05 -40.40 1.24
CA ALA A 447 -5.89 -40.96 1.94
C ALA A 447 -5.01 -39.89 2.59
N GLY A 448 -4.44 -40.21 3.76
CA GLY A 448 -3.60 -39.29 4.53
C GLY A 448 -2.29 -38.94 3.82
N ILE A 449 -1.70 -37.79 4.19
CA ILE A 449 -0.47 -37.28 3.56
C ILE A 449 0.73 -38.24 3.70
N VAL A 450 0.84 -38.92 4.84
CA VAL A 450 1.93 -39.87 5.12
C VAL A 450 1.83 -41.08 4.21
N ASP A 451 0.63 -41.65 4.05
CA ASP A 451 0.39 -42.77 3.15
C ASP A 451 0.75 -42.43 1.70
N ARG A 452 0.42 -41.19 1.28
CA ARG A 452 0.76 -40.67 -0.05
C ARG A 452 2.26 -40.51 -0.25
N LEU A 453 2.98 -39.99 0.74
CA LEU A 453 4.44 -39.91 0.71
C LEU A 453 5.05 -41.31 0.58
N CYS A 454 4.71 -42.25 1.48
CA CYS A 454 5.22 -43.61 1.43
C CYS A 454 4.82 -44.36 0.14
N ALA A 455 3.66 -44.07 -0.44
CA ALA A 455 3.28 -44.59 -1.75
C ALA A 455 4.18 -44.03 -2.87
N GLN A 456 4.46 -42.73 -2.88
CA GLN A 456 5.35 -42.10 -3.85
C GLN A 456 6.79 -42.63 -3.72
N PHE A 457 7.27 -42.82 -2.49
CA PHE A 457 8.63 -43.29 -2.23
C PHE A 457 8.85 -44.68 -2.82
N ARG A 458 7.85 -45.57 -2.66
CA ARG A 458 7.81 -46.90 -3.28
C ARG A 458 7.61 -46.86 -4.80
N ALA A 459 6.95 -45.84 -5.33
CA ALA A 459 6.71 -45.71 -6.77
C ALA A 459 7.96 -45.27 -7.55
N THR A 460 8.85 -44.48 -6.94
CA THR A 460 10.05 -43.93 -7.60
C THR A 460 11.32 -44.05 -6.74
N PRO A 461 11.70 -45.25 -6.26
CA PRO A 461 12.73 -45.43 -5.23
C PRO A 461 14.11 -44.90 -5.64
N GLU A 462 14.47 -45.03 -6.92
CA GLU A 462 15.78 -44.63 -7.47
C GLU A 462 15.86 -43.14 -7.85
N ALA A 463 14.74 -42.41 -7.86
CA ALA A 463 14.74 -40.99 -8.20
C ALA A 463 15.34 -40.15 -7.06
N VAL A 464 15.90 -38.99 -7.39
CA VAL A 464 16.47 -38.06 -6.39
C VAL A 464 15.34 -37.30 -5.69
N ALA A 465 15.18 -37.54 -4.39
CA ALA A 465 14.20 -36.86 -3.53
C ALA A 465 14.75 -35.55 -2.97
N VAL A 466 16.00 -35.53 -2.53
CA VAL A 466 16.65 -34.36 -1.93
C VAL A 466 18.01 -34.12 -2.56
N ASP A 467 18.31 -32.87 -2.89
CA ASP A 467 19.59 -32.44 -3.44
C ASP A 467 20.05 -31.14 -2.76
N THR A 468 21.22 -31.20 -2.11
CA THR A 468 21.85 -30.04 -1.46
C THR A 468 22.96 -29.42 -2.32
N GLY A 469 23.37 -30.12 -3.39
CA GLY A 469 24.58 -29.84 -4.18
C GLY A 469 25.82 -30.58 -3.73
N ALA A 470 25.92 -30.86 -2.43
CA ALA A 470 27.01 -31.64 -1.85
C ALA A 470 26.59 -33.10 -1.61
N THR A 471 25.30 -33.30 -1.31
CA THR A 471 24.71 -34.59 -0.99
C THR A 471 23.38 -34.75 -1.71
N THR A 472 23.12 -35.97 -2.16
CA THR A 472 21.85 -36.37 -2.77
C THR A 472 21.28 -37.55 -2.01
N LEU A 473 19.96 -37.54 -1.78
CA LEU A 473 19.22 -38.67 -1.26
C LEU A 473 18.20 -39.12 -2.32
N THR A 474 18.19 -40.42 -2.60
CA THR A 474 17.10 -41.03 -3.37
C THR A 474 15.84 -41.13 -2.51
N TYR A 475 14.70 -41.36 -3.15
CA TYR A 475 13.45 -41.64 -2.46
C TYR A 475 13.55 -42.85 -1.53
N ALA A 476 14.23 -43.92 -1.95
CA ALA A 476 14.49 -45.09 -1.09
C ALA A 476 15.34 -44.74 0.13
N ALA A 477 16.44 -44.00 -0.06
CA ALA A 477 17.31 -43.59 1.05
C ALA A 477 16.60 -42.64 2.03
N LEU A 478 15.73 -41.75 1.54
CA LEU A 478 14.90 -40.90 2.37
C LEU A 478 13.86 -41.71 3.14
N ASP A 479 13.21 -42.69 2.52
CA ASP A 479 12.25 -43.58 3.18
C ASP A 479 12.91 -44.35 4.32
N ASP A 480 14.05 -44.99 4.06
CA ASP A 480 14.81 -45.74 5.07
C ASP A 480 15.24 -44.84 6.24
N ALA A 481 15.81 -43.66 5.94
CA ALA A 481 16.28 -42.73 6.97
C ALA A 481 15.14 -42.14 7.82
N SER A 482 14.03 -41.75 7.17
CA SER A 482 12.86 -41.18 7.85
C SER A 482 12.11 -42.24 8.67
N ALA A 483 11.98 -43.48 8.16
CA ALA A 483 11.38 -44.58 8.90
C ALA A 483 12.21 -44.99 10.12
N ALA A 484 13.55 -45.02 9.98
CA ALA A 484 14.45 -45.26 11.10
C ALA A 484 14.32 -44.17 12.18
N LEU A 485 14.22 -42.89 11.78
CA LEU A 485 13.95 -41.80 12.71
C LEU A 485 12.59 -41.95 13.39
N ALA A 486 11.53 -42.26 12.64
CA ALA A 486 10.18 -42.47 13.19
C ALA A 486 10.18 -43.57 14.28
N ALA A 487 10.88 -44.68 14.04
CA ALA A 487 11.05 -45.77 15.00
C ALA A 487 11.80 -45.34 16.26
N ARG A 488 12.87 -44.55 16.12
CA ARG A 488 13.59 -43.98 17.27
C ARG A 488 12.69 -43.04 18.07
N LEU A 489 11.91 -42.19 17.43
CA LEU A 489 10.97 -41.31 18.12
C LEU A 489 9.94 -42.11 18.94
N ARG A 490 9.39 -43.19 18.36
CA ARG A 490 8.51 -44.12 19.08
C ARG A 490 9.18 -44.77 20.28
N ALA A 491 10.41 -45.24 20.14
CA ALA A 491 11.17 -45.85 21.22
C ALA A 491 11.44 -44.86 22.38
N HIS A 492 11.52 -43.56 22.08
CA HIS A 492 11.61 -42.48 23.07
C HIS A 492 10.25 -41.97 23.55
N GLY A 493 9.17 -42.72 23.29
CA GLY A 493 7.85 -42.50 23.88
C GLY A 493 6.94 -41.52 23.13
N VAL A 494 7.30 -41.10 21.91
CA VAL A 494 6.44 -40.24 21.07
C VAL A 494 5.19 -41.01 20.63
N ARG A 495 4.00 -40.46 20.90
CA ARG A 495 2.70 -41.04 20.52
C ARG A 495 2.06 -40.27 19.36
N PRO A 496 1.12 -40.87 18.60
CA PRO A 496 0.38 -40.13 17.59
C PRO A 496 -0.32 -38.91 18.22
N GLY A 497 -0.19 -37.74 17.59
CA GLY A 497 -0.70 -36.47 18.09
C GLY A 497 0.23 -35.72 19.06
N ASP A 498 1.33 -36.32 19.51
CA ASP A 498 2.37 -35.58 20.25
C ASP A 498 3.07 -34.57 19.33
N LEU A 499 3.78 -33.61 19.94
CA LEU A 499 4.63 -32.65 19.24
C LEU A 499 6.12 -32.98 19.45
N VAL A 500 6.89 -32.90 18.37
CA VAL A 500 8.34 -33.14 18.36
C VAL A 500 9.06 -31.88 17.87
N GLY A 501 10.06 -31.43 18.61
CA GLY A 501 10.88 -30.29 18.20
C GLY A 501 11.82 -30.70 17.06
N LEU A 502 12.08 -29.79 16.12
CA LEU A 502 13.06 -29.98 15.05
C LEU A 502 14.01 -28.77 15.03
N LEU A 503 15.28 -29.00 15.33
CA LEU A 503 16.35 -28.00 15.28
C LEU A 503 17.47 -28.54 14.40
N THR A 504 17.47 -28.17 13.12
CA THR A 504 18.45 -28.61 12.11
C THR A 504 18.87 -27.43 11.24
N GLU A 505 20.05 -27.51 10.62
CA GLU A 505 20.42 -26.60 9.54
C GLU A 505 19.71 -27.03 8.23
N PRO A 506 19.41 -26.09 7.31
CA PRO A 506 18.80 -26.42 6.02
C PRO A 506 19.63 -27.46 5.25
N GLY A 507 19.01 -28.58 4.90
CA GLY A 507 19.68 -29.71 4.27
C GLY A 507 18.88 -31.00 4.31
N ALA A 508 19.52 -32.11 3.97
CA ALA A 508 18.90 -33.44 3.93
C ALA A 508 18.27 -33.86 5.28
N ASP A 509 18.97 -33.61 6.39
CA ASP A 509 18.50 -33.97 7.73
C ASP A 509 17.23 -33.22 8.13
N THR A 510 17.04 -32.00 7.62
CA THR A 510 15.79 -31.25 7.81
C THR A 510 14.62 -31.98 7.14
N VAL A 511 14.80 -32.47 5.90
CA VAL A 511 13.76 -33.21 5.17
C VAL A 511 13.47 -34.53 5.85
N THR A 512 14.51 -35.29 6.20
CA THR A 512 14.41 -36.55 6.95
C THR A 512 13.69 -36.34 8.28
N GLY A 513 14.02 -35.26 9.00
CA GLY A 513 13.38 -34.86 10.26
C GLY A 513 11.88 -34.63 10.12
N VAL A 514 11.47 -33.80 9.16
CA VAL A 514 10.05 -33.51 8.91
C VAL A 514 9.28 -34.79 8.55
N VAL A 515 9.80 -35.59 7.61
CA VAL A 515 9.11 -36.80 7.16
C VAL A 515 9.05 -37.86 8.27
N GLY A 516 10.15 -38.08 9.00
CA GLY A 516 10.21 -39.06 10.08
C GLY A 516 9.31 -38.69 11.27
N ILE A 517 9.18 -37.40 11.60
CA ILE A 517 8.22 -36.94 12.62
C ILE A 517 6.78 -37.24 12.16
N LEU A 518 6.43 -36.93 10.92
CA LEU A 518 5.10 -37.21 10.37
C LEU A 518 4.80 -38.72 10.30
N GLN A 519 5.77 -39.55 9.91
CA GLN A 519 5.66 -41.02 9.92
C GLN A 519 5.48 -41.58 11.34
N SER A 520 6.00 -40.89 12.37
CA SER A 520 5.69 -41.20 13.78
C SER A 520 4.29 -40.74 14.20
N GLY A 521 3.47 -40.20 13.30
CA GLY A 521 2.12 -39.67 13.58
C GLY A 521 2.12 -38.44 14.49
N ALA A 522 3.28 -37.83 14.73
CA ALA A 522 3.44 -36.62 15.53
C ALA A 522 3.50 -35.38 14.63
N GLY A 523 3.22 -34.21 15.21
CA GLY A 523 3.43 -32.92 14.55
C GLY A 523 4.80 -32.34 14.89
N TRP A 524 5.40 -31.55 13.98
CA TRP A 524 6.70 -30.94 14.25
C TRP A 524 6.61 -29.49 14.73
N VAL A 525 7.58 -29.08 15.54
CA VAL A 525 7.78 -27.70 16.01
C VAL A 525 9.16 -27.24 15.55
N PRO A 526 9.26 -26.45 14.47
CA PRO A 526 10.54 -26.00 13.94
C PRO A 526 11.17 -24.94 14.85
N LEU A 527 12.46 -25.08 15.10
CA LEU A 527 13.30 -24.14 15.83
C LEU A 527 14.45 -23.68 14.92
N ASP A 528 14.81 -22.40 14.99
CA ASP A 528 15.91 -21.85 14.19
C ASP A 528 17.19 -21.76 15.01
N ALA A 529 18.29 -22.34 14.54
CA ALA A 529 19.57 -22.32 15.23
C ALA A 529 20.16 -20.91 15.44
N THR A 530 19.67 -19.88 14.74
CA THR A 530 20.07 -18.47 14.98
C THR A 530 19.35 -17.82 16.15
N HIS A 531 18.24 -18.39 16.62
CA HIS A 531 17.51 -17.82 17.74
C HIS A 531 18.26 -18.03 19.06
N PRO A 532 18.12 -17.11 20.04
CA PRO A 532 18.75 -17.27 21.34
C PRO A 532 18.15 -18.45 22.09
N THR A 533 18.96 -19.12 22.93
CA THR A 533 18.56 -20.28 23.73
C THR A 533 17.30 -20.04 24.57
N THR A 534 17.17 -18.85 25.14
CA THR A 534 15.99 -18.43 25.93
C THR A 534 14.71 -18.52 25.12
N ARG A 535 14.75 -18.19 23.83
CA ARG A 535 13.61 -18.31 22.92
C ARG A 535 13.28 -19.77 22.61
N HIS A 536 14.29 -20.62 22.37
CA HIS A 536 14.06 -22.06 22.18
C HIS A 536 13.39 -22.68 23.40
N GLN A 537 13.86 -22.33 24.59
CA GLN A 537 13.33 -22.82 25.87
C GLN A 537 11.87 -22.40 26.08
N ASP A 538 11.49 -21.16 25.74
CA ASP A 538 10.09 -20.71 25.76
C ASP A 538 9.22 -21.51 24.78
N GLN A 539 9.69 -21.68 23.53
CA GLN A 539 8.95 -22.41 22.50
C GLN A 539 8.72 -23.88 22.89
N LEU A 540 9.74 -24.55 23.42
CA LEU A 540 9.64 -25.94 23.91
C LEU A 540 8.68 -26.05 25.10
N SER A 541 8.78 -25.13 26.07
CA SER A 541 7.92 -25.14 27.26
C SER A 541 6.45 -24.96 26.90
N ARG A 542 6.13 -24.07 25.95
CA ARG A 542 4.74 -23.76 25.56
C ARG A 542 4.09 -24.80 24.67
N THR A 543 4.89 -25.52 23.90
CA THR A 543 4.40 -26.63 23.07
C THR A 543 4.34 -27.94 23.84
N GLY A 544 4.98 -28.03 25.00
CA GLY A 544 5.08 -29.27 25.77
C GLY A 544 5.92 -30.34 25.07
N VAL A 545 6.81 -29.94 24.17
CA VAL A 545 7.70 -30.85 23.43
C VAL A 545 8.62 -31.58 24.42
N ARG A 546 8.65 -32.91 24.34
CA ARG A 546 9.51 -33.77 25.19
C ARG A 546 10.70 -34.38 24.44
N VAL A 547 10.67 -34.35 23.11
CA VAL A 547 11.71 -34.89 22.24
C VAL A 547 12.10 -33.83 21.21
N LEU A 548 13.40 -33.57 21.07
CA LEU A 548 13.97 -32.62 20.13
C LEU A 548 14.91 -33.36 19.17
N VAL A 549 14.58 -33.32 17.88
CA VAL A 549 15.42 -33.84 16.81
C VAL A 549 16.46 -32.78 16.44
N CYS A 550 17.73 -33.17 16.35
CA CYS A 550 18.81 -32.29 15.88
C CYS A 550 19.79 -33.01 14.96
N ASP A 551 20.53 -32.23 14.17
CA ASP A 551 21.64 -32.72 13.37
C ASP A 551 22.99 -32.51 14.08
N THR A 552 24.06 -32.98 13.46
CA THR A 552 25.42 -32.83 14.01
C THR A 552 25.81 -31.35 14.19
N ALA A 553 25.42 -30.46 13.28
CA ALA A 553 25.77 -29.04 13.32
C ALA A 553 25.07 -28.27 14.45
N THR A 554 23.83 -28.64 14.76
CA THR A 554 22.96 -27.95 15.73
C THR A 554 22.95 -28.59 17.11
N ARG A 555 23.63 -29.73 17.30
CA ARG A 555 23.65 -30.50 18.56
C ARG A 555 24.00 -29.67 19.79
N ALA A 556 24.97 -28.77 19.70
CA ALA A 556 25.36 -27.90 20.82
C ALA A 556 24.22 -26.94 21.22
N ALA A 557 23.55 -26.33 20.24
CA ALA A 557 22.39 -25.48 20.49
C ALA A 557 21.20 -26.28 21.04
N ALA A 558 20.99 -27.50 20.55
CA ALA A 558 19.95 -28.41 21.03
C ALA A 558 20.12 -28.77 22.51
N ILE A 559 21.36 -29.04 22.96
CA ILE A 559 21.68 -29.31 24.38
C ILE A 559 21.30 -28.10 25.24
N ALA A 560 21.65 -26.88 24.80
CA ALA A 560 21.31 -25.67 25.53
C ALA A 560 19.78 -25.43 25.57
N ALA A 561 19.09 -25.66 24.46
CA ALA A 561 17.64 -25.53 24.35
C ALA A 561 16.90 -26.54 25.24
N ALA A 562 17.42 -27.77 25.37
CA ALA A 562 16.82 -28.85 26.14
C ALA A 562 16.92 -28.67 27.67
N ALA A 563 17.68 -27.69 28.16
CA ALA A 563 17.85 -27.37 29.57
C ALA A 563 16.63 -26.62 30.17
N VAL A 564 15.42 -27.20 30.00
CA VAL A 564 14.15 -26.70 30.55
C VAL A 564 13.64 -27.57 31.71
N PRO A 565 12.83 -27.02 32.64
CA PRO A 565 12.17 -27.81 33.67
C PRO A 565 11.32 -28.93 33.04
N GLY A 566 11.55 -30.18 33.45
CA GLY A 566 10.91 -31.38 32.88
C GLY A 566 11.78 -32.17 31.90
N GLY A 567 12.86 -31.57 31.37
CA GLY A 567 13.84 -32.21 30.49
C GLY A 567 13.31 -32.53 29.09
N VAL A 568 14.15 -32.31 28.07
CA VAL A 568 13.85 -32.67 26.67
C VAL A 568 14.89 -33.67 26.18
N THR A 569 14.42 -34.78 25.63
CA THR A 569 15.30 -35.85 25.11
C THR A 569 15.78 -35.48 23.71
N LEU A 570 17.08 -35.58 23.47
CA LEU A 570 17.68 -35.31 22.16
C LEU A 570 17.74 -36.59 21.32
N VAL A 571 17.31 -36.51 20.06
CA VAL A 571 17.42 -37.59 19.07
C VAL A 571 18.15 -37.04 17.84
N ALA A 572 19.19 -37.73 17.39
CA ALA A 572 19.91 -37.32 16.18
C ALA A 572 19.13 -37.71 14.91
N ALA A 573 19.03 -36.78 13.95
CA ALA A 573 18.37 -37.01 12.67
C ALA A 573 19.12 -38.05 11.83
N ASP A 574 20.45 -38.02 11.88
CA ASP A 574 21.41 -38.80 11.10
C ASP A 574 21.99 -40.01 11.87
N ASP A 575 21.37 -40.44 12.97
CA ASP A 575 21.89 -41.52 13.81
C ASP A 575 22.06 -42.83 13.00
N PRO A 576 23.30 -43.35 12.84
CA PRO A 576 23.57 -44.54 12.04
C PRO A 576 23.23 -45.85 12.78
N SER A 577 22.80 -45.79 14.04
CA SER A 577 22.43 -46.98 14.81
C SER A 577 21.19 -47.68 14.23
N SER A 578 21.17 -49.02 14.31
CA SER A 578 20.02 -49.82 13.89
C SER A 578 18.78 -49.39 14.66
N ALA A 579 17.78 -48.88 13.96
CA ALA A 579 16.50 -48.54 14.55
C ALA A 579 15.76 -49.82 15.01
N PRO A 580 14.97 -49.75 16.09
CA PRO A 580 14.04 -50.83 16.42
C PRO A 580 12.98 -50.98 15.32
N PRO A 581 12.38 -52.17 15.13
CA PRO A 581 11.29 -52.33 14.17
C PRO A 581 10.10 -51.44 14.55
N MET A 582 9.49 -50.81 13.56
CA MET A 582 8.24 -50.07 13.74
C MET A 582 7.11 -51.03 14.17
N PRO A 583 6.23 -50.64 15.10
CA PRO A 583 5.02 -51.41 15.39
C PRO A 583 4.09 -51.47 14.17
N ASP A 584 3.58 -52.65 13.83
CA ASP A 584 2.70 -52.87 12.66
C ASP A 584 1.31 -52.20 12.81
N ASP A 585 0.89 -51.86 14.03
CA ASP A 585 -0.46 -51.36 14.35
C ASP A 585 -0.46 -49.87 14.72
N LEU A 586 0.03 -49.02 13.82
CA LEU A 586 -0.10 -47.58 13.99
C LEU A 586 -1.49 -47.11 13.54
N PRO A 587 -2.26 -46.41 14.40
CA PRO A 587 -3.51 -45.82 13.97
C PRO A 587 -3.24 -44.75 12.91
N ALA A 588 -4.08 -44.70 11.88
CA ALA A 588 -4.02 -43.65 10.87
C ALA A 588 -4.12 -42.27 11.53
N THR A 589 -3.28 -41.33 11.09
CA THR A 589 -3.29 -39.96 11.62
C THR A 589 -4.61 -39.28 11.30
N ALA A 590 -5.36 -38.88 12.32
CA ALA A 590 -6.63 -38.19 12.13
C ALA A 590 -6.41 -36.86 11.37
N PRO A 591 -7.30 -36.50 10.42
CA PRO A 591 -7.15 -35.26 9.65
C PRO A 591 -7.05 -33.99 10.51
N ASP A 592 -7.71 -33.96 11.66
CA ASP A 592 -7.72 -32.80 12.56
C ASP A 592 -6.57 -32.80 13.58
N SER A 593 -5.71 -33.83 13.56
CA SER A 593 -4.46 -33.80 14.34
C SER A 593 -3.53 -32.70 13.84
N ILE A 594 -2.74 -32.15 14.76
CA ILE A 594 -1.75 -31.12 14.44
C ILE A 594 -0.61 -31.73 13.61
N ALA A 595 -0.39 -31.20 12.41
CA ALA A 595 0.74 -31.55 11.55
C ALA A 595 1.99 -30.76 11.93
N TYR A 596 1.83 -29.47 12.27
CA TYR A 596 2.94 -28.64 12.73
C TYR A 596 2.47 -27.44 13.56
N VAL A 597 3.39 -26.87 14.35
CA VAL A 597 3.16 -25.63 15.09
C VAL A 597 4.25 -24.62 14.73
N ILE A 598 3.87 -23.52 14.07
CA ILE A 598 4.78 -22.42 13.77
C ILE A 598 4.51 -21.24 14.70
N PHE A 599 5.59 -20.65 15.22
CA PHE A 599 5.51 -19.47 16.07
C PHE A 599 5.57 -18.19 15.23
N THR A 600 4.56 -17.34 15.37
CA THR A 600 4.54 -15.99 14.79
C THR A 600 4.76 -14.93 15.87
N SER A 601 5.11 -13.71 15.50
CA SER A 601 5.16 -12.59 16.45
C SER A 601 3.77 -12.26 17.01
N GLY A 602 3.71 -11.70 18.22
CA GLY A 602 2.45 -11.39 18.88
C GLY A 602 2.33 -9.97 19.44
N SER A 603 1.16 -9.36 19.24
CA SER A 603 0.80 -8.03 19.71
C SER A 603 0.81 -7.86 21.24
N THR A 604 0.71 -8.96 21.99
CA THR A 604 0.84 -8.99 23.47
C THR A 604 2.29 -9.01 23.95
N GLY A 605 3.24 -8.94 23.02
CA GLY A 605 4.67 -8.94 23.31
C GLY A 605 5.30 -10.32 23.47
N ARG A 606 4.56 -11.39 23.16
CA ARG A 606 5.05 -12.79 23.18
C ARG A 606 4.69 -13.50 21.87
N PRO A 607 5.54 -14.41 21.36
CA PRO A 607 5.23 -15.19 20.17
C PRO A 607 3.91 -15.96 20.29
N LYS A 608 3.18 -16.18 19.19
CA LYS A 608 1.92 -16.92 19.13
C LYS A 608 2.17 -18.28 18.48
N ALA A 609 1.75 -19.37 19.12
CA ALA A 609 1.92 -20.72 18.59
C ALA A 609 0.71 -21.08 17.70
N VAL A 610 0.92 -21.22 16.39
CA VAL A 610 -0.14 -21.49 15.41
C VAL A 610 -0.14 -22.98 15.01
N PRO A 611 -1.05 -23.81 15.55
CA PRO A 611 -1.20 -25.21 15.17
C PRO A 611 -1.90 -25.37 13.81
N VAL A 612 -1.24 -25.98 12.85
CA VAL A 612 -1.82 -26.35 11.55
C VAL A 612 -2.15 -27.83 11.54
N THR A 613 -3.32 -28.20 11.04
CA THR A 613 -3.80 -29.58 11.02
C THR A 613 -3.38 -30.31 9.74
N HIS A 614 -3.40 -31.64 9.77
CA HIS A 614 -3.21 -32.44 8.55
C HIS A 614 -4.24 -32.09 7.46
N ARG A 615 -5.50 -31.83 7.84
CA ARG A 615 -6.58 -31.45 6.92
C ARG A 615 -6.27 -30.15 6.21
N SER A 616 -5.92 -29.10 6.94
CA SER A 616 -5.67 -27.78 6.35
C SER A 616 -4.40 -27.79 5.50
N MET A 617 -3.33 -28.45 5.97
CA MET A 617 -2.09 -28.65 5.22
C MET A 617 -2.33 -29.42 3.92
N THR A 618 -3.03 -30.55 3.98
CA THR A 618 -3.30 -31.40 2.81
C THR A 618 -4.18 -30.67 1.78
N ASN A 619 -5.21 -29.93 2.24
CA ASN A 619 -6.04 -29.11 1.35
C ASN A 619 -5.21 -28.10 0.55
N TYR A 620 -4.28 -27.41 1.22
CA TYR A 620 -3.40 -26.46 0.54
C TYR A 620 -2.44 -27.14 -0.44
N LEU A 621 -1.79 -28.25 -0.04
CA LEU A 621 -0.87 -28.98 -0.90
C LEU A 621 -1.56 -29.53 -2.14
N ASP A 622 -2.77 -30.10 -2.01
CA ASP A 622 -3.55 -30.60 -3.16
C ASP A 622 -3.93 -29.48 -4.13
N TRP A 623 -4.34 -28.32 -3.60
CA TRP A 623 -4.57 -27.13 -4.41
C TRP A 623 -3.30 -26.68 -5.14
N ALA A 624 -2.16 -26.64 -4.46
CA ALA A 624 -0.90 -26.21 -5.06
C ALA A 624 -0.44 -27.17 -6.17
N LEU A 625 -0.52 -28.48 -5.93
CA LEU A 625 -0.17 -29.51 -6.91
C LEU A 625 -1.06 -29.42 -8.16
N SER A 626 -2.37 -29.29 -7.97
CA SER A 626 -3.33 -29.18 -9.09
C SER A 626 -3.21 -27.86 -9.86
N THR A 627 -2.90 -26.75 -9.17
CA THR A 627 -2.82 -25.41 -9.78
C THR A 627 -1.51 -25.20 -10.52
N PHE A 628 -0.38 -25.61 -9.94
CA PHE A 628 0.94 -25.36 -10.51
C PHE A 628 1.47 -26.50 -11.39
N GLY A 629 0.89 -27.70 -11.27
CA GLY A 629 1.26 -28.86 -12.09
C GLY A 629 2.71 -29.26 -11.89
N TYR A 630 3.15 -29.41 -10.64
CA TYR A 630 4.46 -29.99 -10.34
C TYR A 630 4.46 -31.49 -10.72
N GLY A 631 5.60 -32.00 -11.19
CA GLY A 631 5.72 -33.40 -11.57
C GLY A 631 7.16 -33.92 -11.56
N PRO A 632 7.35 -35.19 -11.96
CA PRO A 632 8.68 -35.81 -12.03
C PRO A 632 9.65 -34.96 -12.88
N GLY A 633 10.86 -34.76 -12.37
CA GLY A 633 11.88 -33.92 -12.99
C GLY A 633 11.87 -32.45 -12.53
N ASP A 634 10.86 -32.01 -11.78
CA ASP A 634 10.90 -30.70 -11.14
C ASP A 634 11.89 -30.62 -9.99
N ARG A 635 12.45 -29.43 -9.80
CA ARG A 635 13.43 -29.11 -8.76
C ARG A 635 12.96 -27.86 -8.04
N LEU A 636 12.32 -28.06 -6.89
CA LEU A 636 11.72 -27.00 -6.07
C LEU A 636 12.75 -26.51 -5.06
N VAL A 637 13.07 -25.22 -5.10
CA VAL A 637 14.04 -24.65 -4.17
C VAL A 637 13.41 -24.34 -2.81
N GLN A 638 14.10 -24.76 -1.74
CA GLN A 638 13.81 -24.33 -0.38
C GLN A 638 14.59 -23.04 -0.08
N THR A 639 13.88 -21.92 -0.06
CA THR A 639 14.40 -20.60 0.34
C THR A 639 13.88 -20.17 1.71
N ALA A 640 12.73 -20.70 2.13
CA ALA A 640 12.11 -20.36 3.39
C ALA A 640 12.76 -21.18 4.52
N SER A 641 13.07 -20.51 5.64
CA SER A 641 13.40 -21.21 6.88
C SER A 641 12.24 -22.12 7.27
N VAL A 642 12.54 -23.26 7.88
CA VAL A 642 11.53 -24.21 8.38
C VAL A 642 10.62 -23.61 9.44
N CYS A 643 11.02 -22.50 10.05
CA CYS A 643 10.18 -21.71 10.94
C CYS A 643 9.11 -20.87 10.21
N PHE A 644 9.10 -20.87 8.88
CA PHE A 644 8.07 -20.24 8.05
C PHE A 644 7.24 -21.30 7.35
N ASP A 645 5.92 -21.13 7.36
CA ASP A 645 4.95 -22.07 6.80
C ASP A 645 5.09 -22.23 5.27
N ALA A 646 5.61 -21.21 4.57
CA ALA A 646 5.99 -21.31 3.16
C ALA A 646 6.95 -22.48 2.86
N SER A 647 7.79 -22.88 3.83
CA SER A 647 8.70 -24.04 3.70
C SER A 647 7.96 -25.36 3.53
N VAL A 648 6.74 -25.49 4.08
CA VAL A 648 5.95 -26.73 4.01
C VAL A 648 5.68 -27.13 2.57
N ARG A 649 5.32 -26.18 1.70
CA ARG A 649 5.18 -26.43 0.26
C ARG A 649 6.51 -26.83 -0.36
N GLN A 650 7.57 -26.11 -0.03
CA GLN A 650 8.90 -26.30 -0.63
C GLN A 650 9.49 -27.68 -0.28
N LEU A 651 9.13 -28.22 0.90
CA LEU A 651 9.58 -29.52 1.39
C LEU A 651 8.66 -30.67 0.97
N LEU A 652 7.33 -30.55 1.15
CA LEU A 652 6.41 -31.69 1.01
C LEU A 652 5.78 -31.81 -0.38
N ALA A 653 5.49 -30.69 -1.07
CA ALA A 653 4.89 -30.76 -2.40
C ALA A 653 5.70 -31.57 -3.43
N PRO A 654 7.04 -31.39 -3.55
CA PRO A 654 7.81 -32.16 -4.53
C PRO A 654 7.82 -33.67 -4.22
N LEU A 655 7.85 -34.02 -2.92
CA LEU A 655 7.88 -35.41 -2.45
C LEU A 655 6.59 -36.19 -2.72
N LEU A 656 5.47 -35.51 -3.01
CA LEU A 656 4.20 -36.13 -3.34
C LEU A 656 4.06 -36.49 -4.82
N VAL A 657 4.95 -36.00 -5.68
CA VAL A 657 4.85 -36.12 -7.14
C VAL A 657 6.12 -36.64 -7.81
N GLY A 658 7.09 -37.12 -7.05
CA GLY A 658 8.34 -37.64 -7.58
C GLY A 658 9.33 -36.56 -8.04
N ALA A 659 9.15 -35.32 -7.59
CA ALA A 659 10.07 -34.20 -7.85
C ALA A 659 11.18 -34.13 -6.78
N THR A 660 12.13 -33.23 -6.95
CA THR A 660 13.27 -33.05 -6.04
C THR A 660 13.09 -31.80 -5.16
N VAL A 661 13.30 -31.96 -3.85
CA VAL A 661 13.53 -30.87 -2.90
C VAL A 661 14.98 -30.40 -3.07
N HIS A 662 15.18 -29.14 -3.45
CA HIS A 662 16.50 -28.54 -3.55
C HIS A 662 16.75 -27.57 -2.39
N THR A 663 17.60 -27.94 -1.44
CA THR A 663 17.83 -27.11 -0.25
C THR A 663 19.01 -26.17 -0.44
N LEU A 664 18.84 -24.89 -0.11
CA LEU A 664 19.94 -23.93 -0.10
C LEU A 664 20.58 -23.89 1.29
N GLY A 665 21.90 -23.94 1.35
CA GLY A 665 22.65 -23.67 2.58
C GLY A 665 22.36 -22.26 3.13
N ARG A 666 22.48 -22.10 4.44
CA ARG A 666 22.10 -20.88 5.18
C ARG A 666 22.70 -19.58 4.63
N ASP A 667 23.90 -19.62 4.06
CA ASP A 667 24.60 -18.43 3.56
C ASP A 667 24.26 -18.06 2.11
N LEU A 668 23.75 -18.99 1.30
CA LEU A 668 23.47 -18.76 -0.12
C LEU A 668 22.47 -17.61 -0.37
N PRO A 669 21.35 -17.48 0.38
CA PRO A 669 20.43 -16.35 0.21
C PRO A 669 21.05 -14.96 0.49
N ARG A 670 22.25 -14.89 1.09
CA ARG A 670 22.94 -13.63 1.41
C ARG A 670 23.87 -13.15 0.29
N ASP A 671 24.22 -14.03 -0.65
CA ASP A 671 25.08 -13.73 -1.80
C ASP A 671 24.28 -13.94 -3.11
N PRO A 672 23.76 -12.86 -3.72
CA PRO A 672 22.83 -12.98 -4.85
C PRO A 672 23.48 -13.51 -6.13
N GLU A 673 24.79 -13.31 -6.33
CA GLU A 673 25.51 -13.86 -7.49
C GLU A 673 25.74 -15.35 -7.31
N ALA A 674 26.22 -15.77 -6.13
CA ALA A 674 26.38 -17.20 -5.83
C ALA A 674 25.02 -17.94 -5.85
N LEU A 675 23.95 -17.29 -5.41
CA LEU A 675 22.59 -17.80 -5.49
C LEU A 675 22.12 -17.96 -6.93
N LEU A 676 22.37 -16.97 -7.80
CA LEU A 676 22.05 -17.05 -9.23
C LEU A 676 22.83 -18.19 -9.90
N ASP A 677 24.14 -18.28 -9.64
CA ASP A 677 24.99 -19.34 -10.18
C ASP A 677 24.47 -20.72 -9.75
N ARG A 678 23.98 -20.84 -8.51
CA ARG A 678 23.35 -22.06 -7.99
C ARG A 678 22.05 -22.39 -8.73
N VAL A 679 21.17 -21.40 -8.91
CA VAL A 679 19.88 -21.55 -9.63
C VAL A 679 20.09 -22.09 -11.04
N VAL A 680 21.09 -21.55 -11.75
CA VAL A 680 21.43 -21.95 -13.13
C VAL A 680 22.11 -23.32 -13.14
N LYS A 681 23.17 -23.49 -12.34
CA LYS A 681 23.97 -24.73 -12.30
C LYS A 681 23.11 -25.94 -11.97
N ASP A 682 22.21 -25.81 -11.00
CA ASP A 682 21.39 -26.92 -10.54
C ASP A 682 20.06 -27.03 -11.28
N ARG A 683 19.85 -26.20 -12.32
CA ARG A 683 18.66 -26.21 -13.19
C ARG A 683 17.35 -26.17 -12.39
N ILE A 684 17.25 -25.23 -11.45
CA ILE A 684 16.05 -25.05 -10.63
C ILE A 684 14.84 -24.76 -11.52
N THR A 685 13.77 -25.54 -11.35
CA THR A 685 12.56 -25.40 -12.17
C THR A 685 11.46 -24.60 -11.50
N VAL A 686 11.43 -24.58 -10.17
CA VAL A 686 10.43 -23.85 -9.39
C VAL A 686 11.13 -23.03 -8.33
N TRP A 687 11.13 -21.72 -8.54
CA TRP A 687 11.55 -20.73 -7.55
C TRP A 687 10.38 -20.36 -6.64
N SER A 688 10.67 -20.18 -5.36
CA SER A 688 9.72 -19.63 -4.40
C SER A 688 10.46 -18.69 -3.45
N SER A 689 9.99 -17.48 -3.19
CA SER A 689 10.58 -16.59 -2.18
C SER A 689 9.66 -15.44 -1.76
N VAL A 690 10.16 -14.58 -0.87
CA VAL A 690 9.57 -13.25 -0.63
C VAL A 690 9.99 -12.25 -1.72
N PRO A 691 9.24 -11.16 -1.97
CA PRO A 691 9.60 -10.13 -2.96
C PRO A 691 11.01 -9.57 -2.79
N THR A 692 11.44 -9.33 -1.55
CA THR A 692 12.79 -8.81 -1.26
C THR A 692 13.91 -9.75 -1.73
N LEU A 693 13.77 -11.06 -1.56
CA LEU A 693 14.78 -12.02 -2.02
C LEU A 693 14.73 -12.19 -3.55
N TRP A 694 13.53 -12.13 -4.13
CA TRP A 694 13.35 -12.17 -5.58
C TRP A 694 14.02 -10.98 -6.28
N GLU A 695 13.87 -9.78 -5.73
CA GLU A 695 14.50 -8.57 -6.24
C GLU A 695 16.03 -8.68 -6.30
N ARG A 696 16.65 -9.26 -5.27
CA ARG A 696 18.10 -9.51 -5.26
C ARG A 696 18.55 -10.44 -6.37
N LEU A 697 17.80 -11.53 -6.59
CA LEU A 697 18.09 -12.47 -7.67
C LEU A 697 17.92 -11.83 -9.05
N LEU A 698 16.87 -11.03 -9.24
CA LEU A 698 16.65 -10.24 -10.46
C LEU A 698 17.83 -9.29 -10.72
N THR A 699 18.27 -8.55 -9.71
CA THR A 699 19.40 -7.61 -9.84
C THR A 699 20.68 -8.32 -10.26
N ALA A 700 21.00 -9.46 -9.66
CA ALA A 700 22.16 -10.27 -10.06
C ALA A 700 22.03 -10.75 -11.53
N ALA A 701 20.85 -11.23 -11.92
CA ALA A 701 20.60 -11.70 -13.28
C ALA A 701 20.74 -10.57 -14.32
N GLU A 702 20.18 -9.39 -14.05
CA GLU A 702 20.31 -8.21 -14.90
C GLU A 702 21.76 -7.74 -15.03
N ASN A 703 22.51 -7.74 -13.92
CA ASN A 703 23.95 -7.42 -13.94
C ASN A 703 24.72 -8.38 -14.83
N ARG A 704 24.47 -9.70 -14.70
CA ARG A 704 25.11 -10.72 -15.54
C ARG A 704 24.80 -10.53 -17.03
N VAL A 705 23.55 -10.19 -17.37
CA VAL A 705 23.16 -9.90 -18.76
C VAL A 705 23.87 -8.66 -19.29
N ARG A 706 23.95 -7.59 -18.49
CA ARG A 706 24.67 -6.35 -18.85
C ARG A 706 26.16 -6.62 -19.07
N GLU A 707 26.83 -7.30 -18.15
CA GLU A 707 28.25 -7.67 -18.27
C GLU A 707 28.53 -8.52 -19.50
N ASN A 708 27.67 -9.50 -19.79
CA ASN A 708 27.79 -10.32 -21.00
C ASN A 708 27.66 -9.50 -22.29
N ARG A 709 26.79 -8.48 -22.30
CA ARG A 709 26.61 -7.57 -23.43
C ARG A 709 27.81 -6.64 -23.61
N GLU A 710 28.29 -6.01 -22.53
CA GLU A 710 29.46 -5.13 -22.55
C GLU A 710 30.73 -5.89 -22.96
N ASN A 711 30.91 -7.12 -22.49
CA ASN A 711 32.01 -7.99 -22.88
C ASN A 711 31.96 -8.36 -24.37
N ARG A 712 30.75 -8.57 -24.91
CA ARG A 712 30.55 -8.87 -26.33
C ARG A 712 30.85 -7.64 -27.20
N GLU A 713 30.32 -6.47 -26.85
CA GLU A 713 30.56 -5.21 -27.56
C GLU A 713 32.06 -4.81 -27.49
N SER A 714 32.72 -5.02 -26.35
CA SER A 714 34.15 -4.79 -26.18
C SER A 714 35.03 -5.74 -27.00
N ARG A 715 34.65 -7.03 -27.11
CA ARG A 715 35.34 -8.01 -27.97
C ARG A 715 35.14 -7.71 -29.45
N GLU A 716 33.92 -7.35 -29.86
CA GLU A 716 33.59 -6.96 -31.24
C GLU A 716 34.33 -5.68 -31.68
N SER A 717 34.69 -4.79 -30.75
CA SER A 717 35.50 -3.59 -31.03
C SER A 717 37.03 -3.81 -31.08
N ARG A 718 37.53 -4.95 -30.56
CA ARG A 718 38.98 -5.25 -30.43
C ARG A 718 39.52 -6.24 -31.47
N GLU A 719 38.68 -6.94 -32.22
CA GLU A 719 39.13 -8.01 -33.13
C GLU A 719 39.20 -7.61 -34.61
N SER A 720 40.42 -7.63 -35.15
CA SER A 720 40.71 -7.82 -36.57
C SER A 720 40.40 -9.27 -37.00
N ARG A 721 40.14 -9.41 -38.30
CA ARG A 721 39.34 -10.44 -38.98
C ARG A 721 39.90 -11.88 -39.04
N GLU A 722 40.67 -12.37 -38.06
CA GLU A 722 41.45 -13.62 -38.25
C GLU A 722 41.49 -14.66 -37.11
N SER A 723 40.73 -14.55 -36.03
CA SER A 723 40.72 -15.63 -35.01
C SER A 723 39.29 -15.98 -34.59
N ARG A 724 38.64 -16.83 -35.39
CA ARG A 724 37.25 -17.28 -35.19
C ARG A 724 37.11 -18.64 -34.48
N GLU A 725 38.19 -19.21 -33.96
CA GLU A 725 38.21 -20.62 -33.50
C GLU A 725 38.47 -20.86 -32.00
N SER A 726 38.59 -19.84 -31.15
CA SER A 726 38.60 -20.00 -29.69
C SER A 726 37.28 -19.55 -29.07
N ARG A 727 36.20 -20.28 -29.38
CA ARG A 727 34.85 -20.08 -28.82
C ARG A 727 34.65 -20.97 -27.60
N GLU A 728 34.98 -20.47 -26.41
CA GLU A 728 34.43 -20.97 -25.13
C GLU A 728 34.93 -20.06 -23.97
N SER A 729 34.06 -19.20 -23.44
CA SER A 729 34.07 -18.65 -22.05
C SER A 729 33.36 -17.28 -22.02
N GLY A 730 32.04 -17.35 -21.86
CA GLY A 730 31.11 -16.24 -21.76
C GLY A 730 29.70 -16.78 -22.00
N ALA A 731 29.29 -17.78 -21.21
CA ALA A 731 27.99 -18.44 -21.39
C ALA A 731 26.86 -17.42 -21.16
N ALA A 732 25.92 -17.34 -22.11
CA ALA A 732 24.69 -16.59 -21.93
C ALA A 732 23.93 -17.11 -20.69
N LEU A 733 23.28 -16.22 -19.95
CA LEU A 733 22.51 -16.60 -18.76
C LEU A 733 21.32 -17.49 -19.19
N ASP A 734 21.39 -18.79 -18.87
CA ASP A 734 20.34 -19.76 -19.19
C ASP A 734 19.35 -19.90 -18.03
N LEU A 735 18.16 -19.30 -18.20
CA LEU A 735 17.03 -19.44 -17.27
C LEU A 735 15.94 -20.39 -17.81
N SER A 736 16.21 -21.14 -18.88
CA SER A 736 15.22 -21.99 -19.55
C SER A 736 14.62 -23.08 -18.66
N ALA A 737 15.35 -23.53 -17.64
CA ALA A 737 14.86 -24.51 -16.68
C ALA A 737 13.77 -23.94 -15.75
N LEU A 738 13.79 -22.63 -15.47
CA LEU A 738 12.94 -22.00 -14.47
C LEU A 738 11.51 -21.83 -14.96
N ARG A 739 10.63 -22.80 -14.67
CA ARG A 739 9.23 -22.82 -15.10
C ARG A 739 8.32 -21.94 -14.26
N TRP A 740 8.46 -22.00 -12.93
CA TRP A 740 7.60 -21.25 -12.01
C TRP A 740 8.40 -20.33 -11.09
N VAL A 741 7.88 -19.11 -10.90
CA VAL A 741 8.35 -18.14 -9.90
C VAL A 741 7.20 -17.80 -8.96
N HIS A 742 7.24 -18.34 -7.75
CA HIS A 742 6.26 -18.03 -6.71
C HIS A 742 6.79 -16.96 -5.78
N VAL A 743 6.08 -15.85 -5.67
CA VAL A 743 6.44 -14.77 -4.75
C VAL A 743 5.28 -14.53 -3.78
N GLY A 744 5.58 -14.37 -2.50
CA GLY A 744 4.54 -14.13 -1.50
C GLY A 744 5.11 -13.72 -0.16
N GLY A 745 4.23 -13.36 0.76
CA GLY A 745 4.64 -12.93 2.09
C GLY A 745 4.96 -11.45 2.21
N GLU A 746 5.10 -10.66 1.14
CA GLU A 746 5.10 -9.18 1.17
C GLU A 746 4.27 -8.65 -0.01
N ALA A 747 3.94 -7.35 -0.03
CA ALA A 747 3.29 -6.75 -1.19
C ALA A 747 4.24 -6.80 -2.40
N LEU A 748 3.84 -7.47 -3.48
CA LEU A 748 4.67 -7.63 -4.68
C LEU A 748 4.62 -6.35 -5.56
N PRO A 749 5.73 -5.63 -5.74
CA PRO A 749 5.76 -4.45 -6.60
C PRO A 749 5.65 -4.83 -8.08
N ALA A 750 4.85 -4.08 -8.84
CA ALA A 750 4.72 -4.29 -10.29
C ALA A 750 6.04 -4.05 -11.04
N ALA A 751 6.90 -3.20 -10.50
CA ALA A 751 8.25 -2.97 -11.04
C ALA A 751 9.09 -4.27 -11.07
N HIS A 752 8.99 -5.13 -10.06
CA HIS A 752 9.75 -6.39 -10.02
C HIS A 752 9.24 -7.36 -11.08
N VAL A 753 7.94 -7.35 -11.35
CA VAL A 753 7.33 -8.18 -12.39
C VAL A 753 7.71 -7.68 -13.78
N ARG A 754 7.72 -6.36 -14.02
CA ARG A 754 8.20 -5.78 -15.30
C ARG A 754 9.65 -6.16 -15.57
N ARG A 755 10.53 -5.98 -14.58
CA ARG A 755 11.94 -6.39 -14.61
C ARG A 755 12.10 -7.86 -14.99
N TRP A 756 11.28 -8.75 -14.42
CA TRP A 756 11.27 -10.17 -14.79
C TRP A 756 10.93 -10.39 -16.28
N PHE A 757 9.90 -9.73 -16.81
CA PHE A 757 9.57 -9.85 -18.23
C PHE A 757 10.66 -9.25 -19.15
N ASP A 758 11.28 -8.14 -18.74
CA ASP A 758 12.40 -7.53 -19.50
C ASP A 758 13.62 -8.45 -19.52
N LEU A 759 13.92 -9.12 -18.40
CA LEU A 759 14.98 -10.11 -18.30
C LEU A 759 14.73 -11.31 -19.22
N LEU A 760 13.49 -11.82 -19.26
CA LEU A 760 13.11 -12.91 -20.16
C LEU A 760 13.28 -12.53 -21.64
N ASP A 761 12.88 -11.32 -22.03
CA ASP A 761 13.07 -10.81 -23.38
C ASP A 761 14.58 -10.72 -23.72
N ALA A 762 15.40 -10.22 -22.80
CA ALA A 762 16.84 -10.09 -22.99
C ALA A 762 17.56 -11.44 -23.13
N CYS A 763 17.07 -12.49 -22.47
CA CYS A 763 17.60 -13.84 -22.58
C CYS A 763 17.06 -14.63 -23.81
N GLY A 764 16.32 -13.99 -24.71
CA GLY A 764 15.75 -14.63 -25.91
C GLY A 764 14.51 -15.48 -25.64
N GLY A 765 13.90 -15.33 -24.46
CA GLY A 765 12.75 -16.09 -23.99
C GLY A 765 11.41 -15.58 -24.51
N GLN A 766 11.20 -15.56 -25.83
CA GLN A 766 9.83 -15.50 -26.39
C GLN A 766 9.35 -16.93 -26.67
N GLY A 767 8.90 -17.64 -25.62
CA GLY A 767 8.45 -19.04 -25.73
C GLY A 767 7.79 -19.63 -24.46
N SER A 768 6.53 -19.27 -24.22
CA SER A 768 5.42 -19.99 -23.53
C SER A 768 5.58 -20.82 -22.23
N GLY A 769 6.75 -20.91 -21.60
CA GLY A 769 6.98 -21.81 -20.45
C GLY A 769 7.03 -21.16 -19.06
N HIS A 770 7.50 -19.91 -18.96
CA HIS A 770 7.72 -19.23 -17.67
C HIS A 770 6.41 -18.67 -17.11
N ARG A 771 6.12 -18.97 -15.84
CA ARG A 771 4.95 -18.47 -15.13
C ARG A 771 5.32 -17.88 -13.78
N MET A 772 4.61 -16.84 -13.37
CA MET A 772 4.79 -16.21 -12.08
C MET A 772 3.47 -16.18 -11.30
N SER A 773 3.53 -16.27 -9.97
CA SER A 773 2.35 -16.10 -9.13
C SER A 773 2.64 -15.24 -7.91
N ASN A 774 1.71 -14.36 -7.57
CA ASN A 774 1.66 -13.69 -6.27
C ASN A 774 0.79 -14.50 -5.30
N LEU A 775 1.33 -14.82 -4.13
CA LEU A 775 0.70 -15.66 -3.12
C LEU A 775 0.53 -14.89 -1.82
N TYR A 776 -0.66 -15.01 -1.23
CA TYR A 776 -0.99 -14.34 0.02
C TYR A 776 -1.69 -15.29 0.97
N GLY A 777 -1.28 -15.28 2.23
CA GLY A 777 -2.07 -15.76 3.35
C GLY A 777 -1.36 -15.56 4.68
N PRO A 778 -2.13 -15.44 5.77
CA PRO A 778 -1.62 -15.56 7.13
C PRO A 778 -1.43 -17.04 7.52
N THR A 779 -0.54 -17.30 8.48
CA THR A 779 -0.30 -18.65 9.01
C THR A 779 -1.56 -19.28 9.60
N GLU A 780 -2.45 -18.46 10.16
CA GLU A 780 -3.75 -18.87 10.70
C GLU A 780 -4.75 -19.36 9.64
N ALA A 781 -4.46 -19.14 8.35
CA ALA A 781 -5.22 -19.67 7.21
C ALA A 781 -4.42 -20.68 6.38
N THR A 782 -3.35 -21.24 6.96
CA THR A 782 -2.47 -22.26 6.36
C THR A 782 -1.77 -21.82 5.08
N ILE A 783 -0.56 -21.27 5.22
CA ILE A 783 0.38 -20.96 4.14
C ILE A 783 -0.10 -19.83 3.21
N ASN A 784 -1.03 -20.10 2.28
CA ASN A 784 -1.63 -19.08 1.44
C ASN A 784 -3.14 -19.31 1.28
N ALA A 785 -3.91 -18.24 1.48
CA ALA A 785 -5.36 -18.20 1.33
C ALA A 785 -5.79 -17.73 -0.08
N THR A 786 -4.94 -16.98 -0.79
CA THR A 786 -5.21 -16.48 -2.14
C THR A 786 -4.02 -16.60 -3.08
N CYS A 787 -4.31 -16.61 -4.38
CA CYS A 787 -3.34 -16.68 -5.45
C CYS A 787 -3.73 -15.78 -6.62
N HIS A 788 -2.77 -15.03 -7.15
CA HIS A 788 -2.87 -14.32 -8.42
C HIS A 788 -1.82 -14.87 -9.39
N ILE A 789 -2.26 -15.48 -10.49
CA ILE A 789 -1.38 -15.93 -11.57
C ILE A 789 -1.08 -14.73 -12.47
N ILE A 790 0.21 -14.52 -12.75
CA ILE A 790 0.72 -13.39 -13.53
C ILE A 790 1.20 -13.94 -14.88
N ASP A 791 0.31 -13.84 -15.87
CA ASP A 791 0.58 -14.33 -17.23
C ASP A 791 0.95 -13.20 -18.21
N THR A 792 0.84 -11.93 -17.80
CA THR A 792 1.11 -10.76 -18.66
C THR A 792 1.93 -9.70 -17.92
N ARG A 793 2.72 -8.94 -18.69
CA ARG A 793 3.43 -7.76 -18.18
C ARG A 793 2.42 -6.74 -17.65
N PRO A 794 2.56 -6.26 -16.39
CA PRO A 794 1.65 -5.26 -15.83
C PRO A 794 1.88 -3.89 -16.48
N ALA A 795 0.81 -3.10 -16.61
CA ALA A 795 0.88 -1.73 -17.11
C ALA A 795 1.69 -0.81 -16.19
N ASP A 796 2.20 0.30 -16.74
CA ASP A 796 3.11 1.22 -16.04
C ASP A 796 2.46 1.95 -14.85
N ASP A 797 1.14 2.16 -14.90
CA ASP A 797 0.35 2.82 -13.87
C ASP A 797 0.04 1.92 -12.65
N VAL A 798 0.27 0.60 -12.77
CA VAL A 798 0.09 -0.35 -11.66
C VAL A 798 1.31 -0.31 -10.74
N ARG A 799 1.09 -0.06 -9.44
CA ARG A 799 2.14 -0.04 -8.40
C ARG A 799 2.35 -1.40 -7.72
N HIS A 800 1.27 -2.06 -7.29
CA HIS A 800 1.31 -3.36 -6.61
C HIS A 800 0.40 -4.36 -7.32
N LEU A 801 0.79 -5.62 -7.31
CA LEU A 801 -0.03 -6.69 -7.89
C LEU A 801 -1.15 -7.10 -6.93
N PRO A 802 -2.34 -7.46 -7.46
CA PRO A 802 -3.41 -8.04 -6.66
C PRO A 802 -2.96 -9.29 -5.91
N ILE A 803 -3.60 -9.58 -4.76
CA ILE A 803 -3.43 -10.83 -4.03
C ILE A 803 -4.30 -11.97 -4.59
N GLY A 804 -5.22 -11.63 -5.50
CA GLY A 804 -5.85 -12.60 -6.40
C GLY A 804 -7.14 -13.19 -5.87
N ARG A 805 -7.34 -14.49 -6.12
CA ARG A 805 -8.57 -15.24 -5.82
C ARG A 805 -8.31 -16.28 -4.73
N PRO A 806 -9.34 -16.72 -3.99
CA PRO A 806 -9.19 -17.76 -2.98
C PRO A 806 -8.61 -19.06 -3.56
N VAL A 807 -7.78 -19.73 -2.76
CA VAL A 807 -7.36 -21.11 -3.02
C VAL A 807 -8.53 -22.09 -2.77
N ALA A 808 -8.35 -23.38 -3.09
CA ALA A 808 -9.43 -24.35 -2.96
C ALA A 808 -9.98 -24.43 -1.52
N ARG A 809 -11.32 -24.46 -1.41
CA ARG A 809 -12.07 -24.54 -0.15
C ARG A 809 -11.75 -23.41 0.84
N THR A 810 -11.35 -22.25 0.33
CA THR A 810 -11.20 -21.01 1.09
C THR A 810 -12.30 -20.03 0.70
N GLU A 811 -12.89 -19.40 1.71
CA GLU A 811 -13.91 -18.38 1.55
C GLU A 811 -13.38 -17.06 2.09
N LEU A 812 -13.76 -15.95 1.45
CA LEU A 812 -13.23 -14.63 1.75
C LEU A 812 -14.38 -13.64 1.84
N ALA A 813 -14.46 -12.90 2.94
CA ALA A 813 -15.36 -11.77 3.09
C ALA A 813 -14.53 -10.49 3.25
N VAL A 814 -14.98 -9.40 2.62
CA VAL A 814 -14.42 -8.07 2.87
C VAL A 814 -15.48 -7.33 3.68
N VAL A 815 -15.13 -6.84 4.86
CA VAL A 815 -16.10 -6.22 5.78
C VAL A 815 -15.68 -4.81 6.16
N GLY A 816 -16.64 -3.90 6.24
CA GLY A 816 -16.39 -2.56 6.75
C GLY A 816 -16.09 -2.57 8.26
N GLU A 817 -15.73 -1.41 8.83
CA GLU A 817 -15.59 -1.23 10.29
C GLU A 817 -16.85 -1.60 11.09
N ASP A 818 -17.99 -1.70 10.42
CA ASP A 818 -19.28 -2.11 10.98
C ASP A 818 -19.57 -3.60 10.92
N GLY A 819 -18.67 -4.40 10.34
CA GLY A 819 -18.85 -5.83 10.14
C GLY A 819 -19.75 -6.19 8.95
N ARG A 820 -20.32 -5.22 8.24
CA ARG A 820 -21.17 -5.49 7.06
C ARG A 820 -20.31 -5.84 5.85
N PRO A 821 -20.81 -6.69 4.93
CA PRO A 821 -20.06 -7.02 3.72
C PRO A 821 -19.88 -5.77 2.83
N CYS A 822 -18.65 -5.54 2.39
CA CYS A 822 -18.30 -4.57 1.38
C CYS A 822 -18.68 -5.09 -0.02
N GLY A 823 -19.33 -4.24 -0.82
CA GLY A 823 -19.62 -4.50 -2.23
C GLY A 823 -18.37 -4.38 -3.12
N PRO A 824 -18.47 -4.73 -4.42
CA PRO A 824 -17.36 -4.58 -5.34
C PRO A 824 -16.84 -3.14 -5.45
N GLY A 825 -15.54 -2.96 -5.21
CA GLY A 825 -14.84 -1.68 -5.23
C GLY A 825 -14.82 -0.95 -3.88
N GLU A 826 -15.53 -1.44 -2.87
CA GLU A 826 -15.45 -0.93 -1.49
C GLU A 826 -14.28 -1.59 -0.76
N ALA A 827 -13.60 -0.82 0.09
CA ALA A 827 -12.47 -1.28 0.88
C ALA A 827 -12.91 -1.70 2.30
N GLY A 828 -12.28 -2.72 2.86
CA GLY A 828 -12.60 -3.22 4.19
C GLY A 828 -11.58 -4.25 4.71
N GLU A 829 -11.81 -4.75 5.92
CA GLU A 829 -11.02 -5.82 6.54
C GLU A 829 -11.26 -7.15 5.81
N LEU A 830 -10.19 -7.88 5.51
CA LEU A 830 -10.28 -9.23 4.95
C LEU A 830 -10.54 -10.26 6.07
N LEU A 831 -11.66 -10.96 5.96
CA LEU A 831 -11.96 -12.14 6.75
C LEU A 831 -11.75 -13.40 5.91
N ILE A 832 -11.14 -14.42 6.51
CA ILE A 832 -10.82 -15.70 5.85
C ILE A 832 -11.55 -16.83 6.56
N SER A 833 -12.21 -17.70 5.80
CA SER A 833 -12.84 -18.92 6.29
C SER A 833 -12.54 -20.11 5.38
N GLY A 834 -13.01 -21.29 5.77
CA GLY A 834 -12.86 -22.54 5.01
C GLY A 834 -11.87 -23.52 5.62
N THR A 835 -11.47 -24.51 4.83
CA THR A 835 -10.70 -25.68 5.29
C THR A 835 -9.27 -25.31 5.72
N GLY A 836 -8.75 -24.18 5.26
CA GLY A 836 -7.42 -23.67 5.62
C GLY A 836 -7.31 -23.09 7.02
N LEU A 837 -8.42 -22.85 7.74
CA LEU A 837 -8.37 -22.25 9.06
C LEU A 837 -7.74 -23.16 10.12
N THR A 838 -6.86 -22.58 10.93
CA THR A 838 -6.28 -23.27 12.08
C THR A 838 -7.27 -23.31 13.25
N PRO A 839 -7.14 -24.25 14.21
CA PRO A 839 -7.99 -24.30 15.40
C PRO A 839 -7.91 -23.05 16.28
N GLY A 840 -6.88 -22.22 16.15
CA GLY A 840 -6.63 -21.06 17.01
C GLY A 840 -5.16 -20.93 17.33
N TYR A 841 -4.85 -20.41 18.53
CA TYR A 841 -3.49 -20.38 19.07
C TYR A 841 -3.35 -21.41 20.20
N LEU A 842 -2.28 -22.19 20.18
CA LEU A 842 -2.05 -23.27 21.14
C LEU A 842 -1.85 -22.69 22.55
N GLY A 843 -2.70 -23.12 23.49
CA GLY A 843 -2.64 -22.70 24.89
C GLY A 843 -3.11 -21.26 25.16
N ASP A 844 -3.75 -20.59 24.20
CA ASP A 844 -4.17 -19.19 24.33
C ASP A 844 -5.61 -18.96 23.80
N PRO A 845 -6.64 -19.30 24.61
CA PRO A 845 -8.04 -19.18 24.21
C PRO A 845 -8.51 -17.72 24.09
N GLU A 846 -7.95 -16.80 24.88
CA GLU A 846 -8.31 -15.38 24.83
C GLU A 846 -7.87 -14.75 23.52
N LEU A 847 -6.62 -14.97 23.12
CA LEU A 847 -6.12 -14.49 21.84
C LEU A 847 -6.84 -15.17 20.66
N THR A 848 -7.22 -16.44 20.82
CA THR A 848 -8.03 -17.16 19.82
C THR A 848 -9.40 -16.51 19.65
N ALA A 849 -10.10 -16.17 20.73
CA ALA A 849 -11.39 -15.50 20.66
C ALA A 849 -11.29 -14.07 20.08
N ALA A 850 -10.16 -13.40 20.27
CA ALA A 850 -9.92 -12.07 19.69
C ALA A 850 -9.65 -12.10 18.17
N ALA A 851 -8.92 -13.11 17.69
CA ALA A 851 -8.53 -13.21 16.28
C ALA A 851 -9.54 -13.95 15.40
N PHE A 852 -10.41 -14.77 15.98
CA PHE A 852 -11.41 -15.54 15.25
C PHE A 852 -12.82 -15.15 15.68
N THR A 853 -13.68 -14.85 14.72
CA THR A 853 -15.07 -14.44 14.93
C THR A 853 -16.04 -15.44 14.33
N GLU A 854 -17.27 -15.47 14.82
CA GLU A 854 -18.35 -16.26 14.23
C GLU A 854 -19.32 -15.35 13.48
N ARG A 855 -19.68 -15.75 12.27
CA ARG A 855 -20.61 -15.03 11.41
C ARG A 855 -21.32 -16.02 10.50
N ASP A 856 -22.65 -15.89 10.40
CA ASP A 856 -23.49 -16.74 9.54
C ASP A 856 -23.26 -18.24 9.82
N GLY A 857 -23.13 -18.59 11.11
CA GLY A 857 -22.85 -19.96 11.57
C GLY A 857 -21.46 -20.51 11.21
N ARG A 858 -20.55 -19.67 10.70
CA ARG A 858 -19.19 -20.04 10.29
C ARG A 858 -18.14 -19.29 11.09
N ARG A 859 -16.97 -19.91 11.27
CA ARG A 859 -15.81 -19.28 11.89
C ARG A 859 -14.96 -18.56 10.84
N TRP A 860 -14.53 -17.35 11.16
CA TRP A 860 -13.73 -16.49 10.30
C TRP A 860 -12.49 -16.01 11.05
N TYR A 861 -11.33 -16.05 10.41
CA TYR A 861 -10.12 -15.40 10.90
C TYR A 861 -10.09 -13.93 10.43
N ARG A 862 -9.84 -13.02 11.36
CA ARG A 862 -9.64 -11.60 11.11
C ARG A 862 -8.19 -11.36 10.75
N SER A 863 -7.90 -11.07 9.48
CA SER A 863 -6.50 -10.94 9.05
C SER A 863 -5.83 -9.64 9.48
N GLY A 864 -6.63 -8.61 9.81
CA GLY A 864 -6.16 -7.24 9.98
C GLY A 864 -5.66 -6.58 8.69
N ASP A 865 -5.79 -7.24 7.53
CA ASP A 865 -5.41 -6.69 6.23
C ASP A 865 -6.57 -5.92 5.62
N HIS A 866 -6.28 -4.69 5.17
CA HIS A 866 -7.20 -3.84 4.45
C HIS A 866 -7.13 -4.17 2.96
N VAL A 867 -8.27 -4.55 2.37
CA VAL A 867 -8.35 -5.01 0.99
C VAL A 867 -9.56 -4.42 0.28
N ARG A 868 -9.56 -4.51 -1.04
CA ARG A 868 -10.71 -4.17 -1.89
C ARG A 868 -10.98 -5.32 -2.85
N ARG A 869 -12.25 -5.67 -3.05
CA ARG A 869 -12.66 -6.70 -4.02
C ARG A 869 -13.12 -6.03 -5.32
N GLY A 870 -12.46 -6.34 -6.43
CA GLY A 870 -12.90 -5.93 -7.77
C GLY A 870 -14.22 -6.58 -8.18
N ALA A 871 -14.86 -6.06 -9.23
CA ALA A 871 -16.10 -6.64 -9.78
C ALA A 871 -15.90 -8.04 -10.38
N ASP A 872 -14.68 -8.35 -10.80
CA ASP A 872 -14.25 -9.67 -11.26
C ASP A 872 -14.00 -10.66 -10.10
N GLY A 873 -14.06 -10.19 -8.85
CA GLY A 873 -13.81 -10.96 -7.63
C GLY A 873 -12.34 -11.03 -7.21
N VAL A 874 -11.42 -10.39 -7.95
CA VAL A 874 -9.99 -10.31 -7.60
C VAL A 874 -9.80 -9.35 -6.42
N LEU A 875 -8.96 -9.74 -5.45
CA LEU A 875 -8.64 -8.92 -4.29
C LEU A 875 -7.36 -8.11 -4.48
N GLU A 876 -7.46 -6.83 -4.15
CA GLU A 876 -6.34 -5.89 -4.08
C GLU A 876 -5.98 -5.65 -2.62
N PHE A 877 -4.68 -5.70 -2.30
CA PHE A 877 -4.18 -5.39 -0.96
C PHE A 877 -3.89 -3.89 -0.86
N LEU A 878 -4.44 -3.24 0.18
CA LEU A 878 -4.35 -1.79 0.39
C LEU A 878 -3.49 -1.41 1.61
N GLY A 879 -3.16 -2.36 2.47
CA GLY A 879 -2.36 -2.15 3.68
C GLY A 879 -2.85 -2.97 4.87
N ARG A 880 -2.40 -2.61 6.07
CA ARG A 880 -2.86 -3.20 7.34
C ARG A 880 -3.67 -2.18 8.15
N LEU A 881 -4.60 -2.70 8.94
CA LEU A 881 -5.41 -1.93 9.89
C LEU A 881 -4.74 -1.83 11.27
N ASP A 882 -3.77 -2.70 11.56
CA ASP A 882 -3.02 -2.77 12.81
C ASP A 882 -1.55 -2.31 12.65
N ASP A 883 -0.80 -2.28 13.77
CA ASP A 883 0.61 -1.86 13.83
C ASP A 883 1.59 -2.93 13.30
N GLN A 884 1.09 -4.07 12.83
CA GLN A 884 1.92 -5.19 12.42
C GLN A 884 2.68 -4.86 11.12
N VAL A 885 3.95 -5.25 11.06
CA VAL A 885 4.82 -4.93 9.91
C VAL A 885 5.46 -6.19 9.35
N LYS A 886 5.92 -6.09 8.09
CA LYS A 886 6.74 -7.12 7.46
C LYS A 886 8.13 -6.57 7.20
N VAL A 887 9.13 -7.21 7.79
CA VAL A 887 10.54 -6.80 7.72
C VAL A 887 11.30 -7.94 7.03
N ARG A 888 11.69 -7.73 5.76
CA ARG A 888 12.43 -8.73 4.96
C ARG A 888 11.72 -10.10 4.91
N GLY A 889 10.39 -10.09 4.80
CA GLY A 889 9.56 -11.30 4.81
C GLY A 889 9.14 -11.80 6.19
N HIS A 890 9.75 -11.29 7.26
CA HIS A 890 9.40 -11.68 8.63
C HIS A 890 8.21 -10.86 9.14
N ARG A 891 7.18 -11.54 9.64
CA ARG A 891 6.06 -10.91 10.36
C ARG A 891 6.57 -10.43 11.71
N VAL A 892 6.62 -9.12 11.93
CA VAL A 892 7.10 -8.51 13.18
C VAL A 892 6.00 -7.64 13.77
N GLU A 893 5.77 -7.81 15.07
CA GLU A 893 4.94 -6.95 15.88
C GLU A 893 5.87 -5.98 16.61
N PRO A 894 5.85 -4.67 16.32
CA PRO A 894 6.68 -3.70 17.03
C PRO A 894 6.51 -3.79 18.55
N GLY A 895 5.30 -4.13 19.01
CA GLY A 895 4.99 -4.38 20.42
C GLY A 895 5.82 -5.50 21.08
N GLU A 896 6.25 -6.55 20.36
CA GLU A 896 7.15 -7.58 20.89
C GLU A 896 8.54 -7.03 21.17
N VAL A 897 9.03 -6.16 20.29
CA VAL A 897 10.31 -5.49 20.45
C VAL A 897 10.25 -4.44 21.56
N GLU A 898 9.16 -3.67 21.61
CA GLU A 898 8.89 -2.70 22.69
C GLU A 898 8.81 -3.41 24.06
N ALA A 899 8.10 -4.53 24.17
CA ALA A 899 8.02 -5.29 25.40
C ALA A 899 9.38 -5.82 25.86
N ALA A 900 10.21 -6.33 24.95
CA ALA A 900 11.57 -6.73 25.27
C ALA A 900 12.43 -5.54 25.73
N LEU A 901 12.35 -4.39 25.05
CA LEU A 901 13.03 -3.16 25.44
C LEU A 901 12.67 -2.71 26.86
N LEU A 902 11.40 -2.82 27.26
CA LEU A 902 10.93 -2.46 28.60
C LEU A 902 11.50 -3.35 29.72
N THR A 903 12.05 -4.52 29.39
CA THR A 903 12.75 -5.38 30.37
C THR A 903 14.19 -4.96 30.63
N HIS A 904 14.77 -4.06 29.83
CA HIS A 904 16.11 -3.52 30.04
C HIS A 904 16.15 -2.61 31.28
N PRO A 905 17.15 -2.71 32.18
CA PRO A 905 17.18 -1.96 33.43
C PRO A 905 17.23 -0.43 33.24
N GLY A 906 17.83 0.05 32.14
CA GLY A 906 17.94 1.48 31.82
C GLY A 906 16.76 2.09 31.05
N VAL A 907 15.77 1.30 30.60
CA VAL A 907 14.69 1.77 29.73
C VAL A 907 13.39 1.92 30.52
N ALA A 908 12.78 3.11 30.48
CA ALA A 908 11.47 3.39 31.08
C ALA A 908 10.32 3.17 30.10
N ARG A 909 10.49 3.64 28.86
CA ARG A 909 9.51 3.50 27.78
C ARG A 909 10.22 3.24 26.47
N ALA A 910 9.54 2.56 25.54
CA ALA A 910 10.07 2.27 24.23
C ALA A 910 9.00 2.42 23.14
N ALA A 911 9.42 2.82 21.94
CA ALA A 911 8.61 2.74 20.73
C ALA A 911 9.45 2.23 19.57
N VAL A 912 8.88 1.37 18.73
CA VAL A 912 9.60 0.75 17.61
C VAL A 912 8.86 1.03 16.32
N LEU A 913 9.60 1.46 15.29
CA LEU A 913 9.06 1.81 13.97
C LEU A 913 9.77 1.03 12.86
N PRO A 914 9.05 0.62 11.81
CA PRO A 914 9.67 0.19 10.57
C PRO A 914 10.25 1.40 9.80
N ARG A 915 11.45 1.26 9.25
CA ARG A 915 12.14 2.21 8.37
C ARG A 915 12.93 1.45 7.32
N ASP A 916 12.63 1.68 6.04
CA ASP A 916 13.35 1.09 4.89
C ASP A 916 13.57 -0.43 5.01
N GLY A 917 12.54 -1.15 5.45
CA GLY A 917 12.61 -2.60 5.66
C GLY A 917 13.50 -3.03 6.84
N ARG A 918 13.74 -2.15 7.81
CA ARG A 918 14.45 -2.38 9.09
C ARG A 918 13.63 -1.83 10.27
N LEU A 919 14.00 -2.17 11.50
CA LEU A 919 13.39 -1.64 12.72
C LEU A 919 14.28 -0.56 13.34
N VAL A 920 13.68 0.52 13.82
CA VAL A 920 14.32 1.59 14.58
C VAL A 920 13.60 1.73 15.91
N ALA A 921 14.35 1.71 17.01
CA ALA A 921 13.81 1.86 18.36
C ALA A 921 14.12 3.25 18.92
N TYR A 922 13.15 3.80 19.64
CA TYR A 922 13.27 5.02 20.42
C TYR A 922 13.06 4.65 21.88
N VAL A 923 14.03 4.95 22.74
CA VAL A 923 14.03 4.57 24.15
C VAL A 923 14.07 5.80 25.05
N GLU A 924 13.25 5.79 26.08
CA GLU A 924 13.25 6.80 27.14
C GLU A 924 14.01 6.25 28.35
N PRO A 925 15.03 6.95 28.87
CA PRO A 925 15.78 6.52 30.05
C PRO A 925 14.91 6.50 31.31
N ARG A 926 15.22 5.62 32.28
CA ARG A 926 14.61 5.70 33.62
C ARG A 926 15.04 6.97 34.36
N ALA A 927 14.08 7.60 35.03
CA ALA A 927 14.30 8.81 35.81
C ALA A 927 15.43 8.61 36.84
N GLY A 928 16.48 9.45 36.75
CA GLY A 928 17.65 9.41 37.61
C GLY A 928 18.72 8.37 37.23
N GLY A 929 18.56 7.66 36.11
CA GLY A 929 19.59 6.79 35.51
C GLY A 929 20.34 7.49 34.36
N ASP A 930 21.49 6.93 34.00
CA ASP A 930 22.26 7.36 32.83
C ASP A 930 21.50 7.04 31.54
N GLU A 931 21.83 7.79 30.48
CA GLU A 931 21.31 7.54 29.13
C GLU A 931 21.70 6.12 28.67
N PRO A 932 20.73 5.26 28.29
CA PRO A 932 21.03 3.88 27.92
C PRO A 932 21.86 3.85 26.63
N ASP A 933 23.06 3.28 26.71
CA ASP A 933 23.94 3.11 25.56
C ASP A 933 23.27 2.25 24.49
N ALA A 934 23.17 2.77 23.27
CA ALA A 934 22.55 2.09 22.14
C ALA A 934 23.18 0.72 21.87
N ARG A 935 24.48 0.57 22.12
CA ARG A 935 25.20 -0.70 21.96
C ARG A 935 24.87 -1.69 23.08
N GLU A 936 24.78 -1.23 24.33
CA GLU A 936 24.33 -2.04 25.46
C GLU A 936 22.90 -2.57 25.25
N VAL A 937 21.96 -1.69 24.85
CA VAL A 937 20.57 -2.04 24.59
C VAL A 937 20.46 -3.08 23.47
N ARG A 938 21.18 -2.91 22.36
CA ARG A 938 21.18 -3.90 21.25
C ARG A 938 21.80 -5.23 21.69
N THR A 939 22.85 -5.19 22.50
CA THR A 939 23.47 -6.40 23.07
C THR A 939 22.46 -7.15 23.93
N PHE A 940 21.73 -6.45 24.80
CA PHE A 940 20.67 -7.04 25.61
C PHE A 940 19.56 -7.66 24.76
N LEU A 941 19.03 -6.91 23.78
CA LEU A 941 17.95 -7.41 22.90
C LEU A 941 18.36 -8.65 22.11
N SER A 942 19.60 -8.74 21.65
CA SER A 942 20.08 -9.93 20.94
C SER A 942 20.11 -11.21 21.79
N GLY A 943 20.07 -11.09 23.13
CA GLY A 943 19.94 -12.21 24.04
C GLY A 943 18.50 -12.74 24.23
N VAL A 944 17.49 -11.99 23.78
CA VAL A 944 16.06 -12.31 24.03
C VAL A 944 15.19 -12.30 22.78
N LEU A 945 15.58 -11.57 21.73
CA LEU A 945 14.85 -11.48 20.46
C LEU A 945 15.61 -12.18 19.33
N PRO A 946 14.89 -12.71 18.32
CA PRO A 946 15.50 -13.12 17.05
C PRO A 946 16.28 -11.98 16.37
N PRO A 947 17.34 -12.27 15.61
CA PRO A 947 18.16 -11.23 14.96
C PRO A 947 17.37 -10.25 14.08
N TYR A 948 16.33 -10.72 13.38
CA TYR A 948 15.49 -9.87 12.50
C TYR A 948 14.54 -8.94 13.27
N MET A 949 14.33 -9.16 14.57
CA MET A 949 13.54 -8.29 15.46
C MET A 949 14.40 -7.29 16.23
N VAL A 950 15.72 -7.46 16.25
CA VAL A 950 16.62 -6.50 16.91
C VAL A 950 16.67 -5.21 16.08
N PRO A 951 16.34 -4.05 16.67
CA PRO A 951 16.43 -2.77 15.97
C PRO A 951 17.82 -2.52 15.39
N ALA A 952 17.85 -2.07 14.14
CA ALA A 952 19.08 -1.66 13.47
C ALA A 952 19.67 -0.40 14.11
N ARG A 953 18.81 0.50 14.61
CA ARG A 953 19.18 1.73 15.32
C ARG A 953 18.38 1.86 16.61
N VAL A 954 19.02 2.37 17.66
CA VAL A 954 18.39 2.72 18.94
C VAL A 954 18.71 4.18 19.21
N HIS A 955 17.67 5.02 19.26
CA HIS A 955 17.77 6.43 19.61
C HIS A 955 17.26 6.63 21.03
N SER A 956 18.12 7.14 21.91
CA SER A 956 17.64 7.62 23.20
C SER A 956 16.98 8.98 23.03
N VAL A 957 15.82 9.16 23.67
CA VAL A 957 15.07 10.42 23.67
C VAL A 957 14.75 10.81 25.11
N PRO A 958 14.79 12.11 25.47
CA PRO A 958 14.50 12.55 26.84
C PRO A 958 13.10 12.14 27.33
N ALA A 959 12.13 12.10 26.41
CA ALA A 959 10.79 11.56 26.65
C ALA A 959 10.19 11.11 25.31
N LEU A 960 9.49 9.98 25.29
CA LEU A 960 8.72 9.61 24.11
C LEU A 960 7.57 10.60 23.91
N PRO A 961 7.39 11.14 22.70
CA PRO A 961 6.30 12.06 22.41
C PRO A 961 4.99 11.32 22.65
N LEU A 962 4.05 11.94 23.36
CA LEU A 962 2.75 11.34 23.66
C LEU A 962 1.64 12.05 22.90
N THR A 963 0.64 11.28 22.51
CA THR A 963 -0.69 11.74 22.09
C THR A 963 -1.45 12.30 23.28
N GLY A 964 -2.53 13.05 23.03
CA GLY A 964 -3.40 13.59 24.10
C GLY A 964 -4.02 12.52 25.02
N THR A 965 -4.00 11.24 24.63
CA THR A 965 -4.46 10.11 25.44
C THR A 965 -3.33 9.41 26.22
N GLY A 966 -2.11 9.95 26.23
CA GLY A 966 -0.95 9.39 26.94
C GLY A 966 -0.24 8.21 26.24
N LYS A 967 -0.71 7.81 25.05
CA LYS A 967 -0.04 6.79 24.20
C LYS A 967 1.09 7.42 23.39
N THR A 968 2.13 6.67 23.05
CA THR A 968 3.26 7.19 22.25
C THR A 968 2.82 7.64 20.85
N ASP A 969 3.18 8.86 20.47
CA ASP A 969 2.96 9.47 19.17
C ASP A 969 4.09 9.05 18.21
N ARG A 970 3.87 7.90 17.57
CA ARG A 970 4.78 7.29 16.61
C ARG A 970 5.03 8.14 15.35
N ASN A 971 4.12 9.05 15.01
CA ASN A 971 4.27 9.94 13.84
C ASN A 971 5.30 11.05 14.11
N ARG A 972 5.43 11.51 15.36
CA ARG A 972 6.49 12.44 15.76
C ARG A 972 7.87 11.82 15.73
N LEU A 973 7.96 10.52 15.99
CA LEU A 973 9.22 9.75 15.90
C LEU A 973 9.59 9.41 14.44
N ALA A 974 8.62 9.41 13.53
CA ALA A 974 8.74 9.03 12.12
C ALA A 974 9.38 10.11 11.20
N ARG A 975 9.78 11.27 11.70
CA ARG A 975 10.43 12.32 10.91
C ARG A 975 11.89 12.47 11.37
N PRO A 976 12.90 12.18 10.53
CA PRO A 976 14.25 12.65 10.81
C PRO A 976 14.33 14.15 10.51
N ASP A 977 15.22 14.83 11.22
CA ASP A 977 15.59 16.25 11.13
C ASP A 977 14.72 17.21 11.96
N ASP A 978 14.91 17.20 13.29
CA ASP A 978 14.72 18.35 14.19
C ASP A 978 15.38 18.15 15.58
N ALA A 979 16.38 17.26 15.71
CA ALA A 979 17.12 17.02 16.96
C ALA A 979 18.60 17.43 16.89
N THR A 980 18.99 18.22 15.89
CA THR A 980 20.25 18.97 15.86
C THR A 980 19.92 20.44 15.83
N ASP A 981 19.51 20.99 16.97
CA ASP A 981 19.74 22.39 17.37
C ASP A 981 19.00 22.71 18.68
N ALA A 982 19.55 22.26 19.81
CA ALA A 982 19.39 22.92 21.10
C ALA A 982 20.31 22.27 22.14
N THR A 983 21.57 22.70 22.17
CA THR A 983 22.33 23.18 23.33
C THR A 983 23.81 22.94 23.07
N GLY A 984 24.49 23.98 22.59
CA GLY A 984 25.92 24.09 22.81
C GLY A 984 26.16 24.25 24.31
N ALA A 985 26.59 23.18 24.96
CA ALA A 985 27.29 23.22 26.24
C ALA A 985 28.28 22.06 26.25
N THR A 986 29.53 22.40 25.93
CA THR A 986 30.70 21.67 26.38
C THR A 986 30.63 21.50 27.89
N ASP A 987 30.77 20.28 28.39
CA ASP A 987 31.76 20.00 29.45
C ASP A 987 31.95 18.50 29.66
N ALA A 988 33.23 18.14 29.69
CA ALA A 988 33.74 16.83 30.03
C ALA A 988 33.57 16.57 31.53
N ALA A 989 33.00 15.43 31.92
CA ALA A 989 33.54 14.56 32.98
C ALA A 989 32.67 13.31 33.22
N SER A 990 33.36 12.17 33.21
CA SER A 990 33.18 11.03 34.13
C SER A 990 32.05 10.04 33.89
N THR A 991 32.35 9.00 33.10
CA THR A 991 32.41 7.60 33.59
C THR A 991 33.55 6.86 32.86
N ALA A 992 34.28 6.01 33.57
CA ALA A 992 35.61 5.51 33.19
C ALA A 992 35.65 4.72 31.86
N PRO A 993 36.57 5.02 30.92
CA PRO A 993 36.70 4.25 29.70
C PRO A 993 37.39 2.92 30.01
N ARG A 994 36.75 1.80 29.66
CA ARG A 994 37.51 0.59 29.30
C ARG A 994 38.52 1.03 28.25
N ARG A 995 39.82 0.75 28.44
CA ARG A 995 40.87 1.05 27.45
C ARG A 995 40.41 0.54 26.08
N ARG A 996 40.19 1.44 25.13
CA ARG A 996 39.89 1.13 23.73
C ARG A 996 41.04 1.63 22.88
N THR A 997 41.51 0.81 21.96
CA THR A 997 42.70 1.10 21.16
C THR A 997 42.28 1.75 19.84
N PRO A 998 42.72 2.98 19.52
CA PRO A 998 42.37 3.61 18.25
C PRO A 998 43.03 2.89 17.05
N PRO A 999 42.53 3.06 15.82
CA PRO A 999 43.13 2.48 14.62
C PRO A 999 44.59 2.92 14.44
N THR A 1000 45.56 1.99 14.50
CA THR A 1000 47.00 2.31 14.44
C THR A 1000 47.61 2.05 13.07
N THR A 1001 47.08 1.09 12.29
CA THR A 1001 47.60 0.79 10.96
C THR A 1001 46.91 1.60 9.84
N PRO A 1002 47.55 1.78 8.67
CA PRO A 1002 46.90 2.42 7.52
C PRO A 1002 45.61 1.70 7.07
N THR A 1003 45.61 0.38 7.13
CA THR A 1003 44.45 -0.47 6.77
C THR A 1003 43.34 -0.34 7.79
N GLU A 1004 43.66 -0.35 9.09
CA GLU A 1004 42.67 -0.10 10.14
C GLU A 1004 42.05 1.29 9.99
N ARG A 1005 42.83 2.35 9.70
CA ARG A 1005 42.27 3.69 9.47
C ARG A 1005 41.36 3.76 8.25
N LEU A 1006 41.73 3.09 7.16
CA LEU A 1006 40.91 3.01 5.95
C LEU A 1006 39.58 2.30 6.23
N VAL A 1007 39.64 1.11 6.83
CA VAL A 1007 38.45 0.31 7.14
C VAL A 1007 37.58 1.03 8.17
N ALA A 1008 38.18 1.66 9.19
CA ALA A 1008 37.47 2.44 10.20
C ALA A 1008 36.75 3.64 9.58
N GLY A 1009 37.37 4.37 8.65
CA GLY A 1009 36.73 5.48 7.94
C GLY A 1009 35.49 5.03 7.17
N VAL A 1010 35.60 3.91 6.44
CA VAL A 1010 34.46 3.34 5.71
C VAL A 1010 33.37 2.83 6.67
N TRP A 1011 33.74 2.30 7.85
CA TRP A 1011 32.78 1.92 8.88
C TRP A 1011 32.08 3.13 9.51
N CYS A 1012 32.79 4.21 9.82
CA CYS A 1012 32.20 5.45 10.33
C CYS A 1012 31.13 5.99 9.37
N GLU A 1013 31.43 6.02 8.07
CA GLU A 1013 30.48 6.48 7.04
C GLU A 1013 29.29 5.53 6.86
N LEU A 1014 29.53 4.23 6.78
CA LEU A 1014 28.47 3.24 6.51
C LEU A 1014 27.55 3.00 7.71
N LEU A 1015 28.11 3.08 8.91
CA LEU A 1015 27.39 2.79 10.16
C LEU A 1015 26.93 4.07 10.87
N GLU A 1016 27.29 5.25 10.35
CA GLU A 1016 27.00 6.57 10.93
C GLU A 1016 27.45 6.67 12.40
N VAL A 1017 28.61 6.10 12.72
CA VAL A 1017 29.21 6.14 14.06
C VAL A 1017 30.36 7.15 14.08
N PRO A 1018 30.50 7.95 15.16
CA PRO A 1018 31.50 9.01 15.22
C PRO A 1018 32.94 8.47 15.23
N GLU A 1019 33.18 7.35 15.89
CA GLU A 1019 34.51 6.70 15.98
C GLU A 1019 34.39 5.17 16.01
N VAL A 1020 35.42 4.49 15.49
CA VAL A 1020 35.58 3.02 15.52
C VAL A 1020 36.95 2.68 16.08
N PHE A 1021 37.00 1.76 17.04
CA PHE A 1021 38.21 1.28 17.71
C PHE A 1021 38.59 -0.13 17.25
N GLN A 1022 39.83 -0.56 17.50
CA GLN A 1022 40.35 -1.86 17.06
C GLN A 1022 39.49 -3.05 17.49
N GLU A 1023 38.95 -2.99 18.71
CA GLU A 1023 38.15 -4.06 19.30
C GLU A 1023 36.67 -4.00 18.91
N ASP A 1024 36.26 -3.04 18.10
CA ASP A 1024 34.86 -2.87 17.72
C ASP A 1024 34.40 -3.89 16.69
N ASP A 1025 33.29 -4.55 17.00
CA ASP A 1025 32.64 -5.54 16.15
C ASP A 1025 31.67 -4.88 15.17
N PHE A 1026 31.81 -5.19 13.88
CA PHE A 1026 31.05 -4.58 12.78
C PHE A 1026 29.54 -4.67 12.97
N PHE A 1027 29.04 -5.85 13.34
CA PHE A 1027 27.61 -6.12 13.46
C PHE A 1027 27.02 -5.52 14.74
N THR A 1028 27.84 -5.51 15.79
CA THR A 1028 27.53 -4.85 17.06
C THR A 1028 27.41 -3.33 16.88
N LEU A 1029 28.17 -2.73 15.95
CA LEU A 1029 28.05 -1.31 15.59
C LEU A 1029 26.89 -1.00 14.61
N GLY A 1030 26.12 -1.99 14.18
CA GLY A 1030 24.96 -1.78 13.31
C GLY A 1030 25.14 -2.27 11.88
N GLY A 1031 26.28 -2.89 11.58
CA GLY A 1031 26.50 -3.53 10.30
C GLY A 1031 25.56 -4.71 10.06
N ASP A 1032 25.17 -4.92 8.81
CA ASP A 1032 24.43 -6.08 8.35
C ASP A 1032 24.94 -6.55 6.98
N SER A 1033 24.35 -7.60 6.41
CA SER A 1033 24.81 -8.15 5.14
C SER A 1033 24.82 -7.15 3.97
N MET A 1034 23.94 -6.15 3.97
CA MET A 1034 23.95 -5.10 2.92
C MET A 1034 25.11 -4.14 3.14
N THR A 1035 25.33 -3.71 4.39
CA THR A 1035 26.46 -2.83 4.68
C THR A 1035 27.80 -3.56 4.56
N VAL A 1036 27.85 -4.89 4.71
CA VAL A 1036 29.03 -5.71 4.34
C VAL A 1036 29.29 -5.62 2.83
N LEU A 1037 28.28 -5.81 1.99
CA LEU A 1037 28.47 -5.71 0.53
C LEU A 1037 28.90 -4.31 0.12
N GLU A 1038 28.29 -3.27 0.71
CA GLU A 1038 28.67 -1.89 0.44
C GLU A 1038 30.07 -1.54 0.98
N LEU A 1039 30.44 -2.07 2.15
CA LEU A 1039 31.80 -2.01 2.70
C LEU A 1039 32.81 -2.55 1.69
N PHE A 1040 32.59 -3.76 1.17
CA PHE A 1040 33.51 -4.34 0.19
C PHE A 1040 33.46 -3.63 -1.17
N ALA A 1041 32.31 -3.12 -1.60
CA ALA A 1041 32.21 -2.32 -2.81
C ALA A 1041 33.03 -1.03 -2.71
N ARG A 1042 32.95 -0.32 -1.58
CA ARG A 1042 33.74 0.89 -1.30
C ARG A 1042 35.24 0.57 -1.14
N LEU A 1043 35.58 -0.53 -0.46
CA LEU A 1043 36.96 -0.97 -0.33
C LEU A 1043 37.58 -1.38 -1.67
N ARG A 1044 36.82 -1.99 -2.61
CA ARG A 1044 37.34 -2.34 -3.95
C ARG A 1044 37.79 -1.12 -4.75
N GLY A 1045 37.19 0.05 -4.49
CA GLY A 1045 37.64 1.31 -5.11
C GLY A 1045 39.03 1.78 -4.66
N THR A 1046 39.55 1.24 -3.55
CA THR A 1046 40.81 1.68 -2.93
C THR A 1046 41.85 0.55 -2.78
N ARG A 1047 41.44 -0.72 -2.86
CA ARG A 1047 42.29 -1.92 -2.74
C ARG A 1047 42.01 -2.90 -3.88
N PRO A 1048 43.05 -3.34 -4.64
CA PRO A 1048 42.87 -4.24 -5.79
C PRO A 1048 42.60 -5.70 -5.39
N ALA A 1049 43.10 -6.14 -4.22
CA ALA A 1049 42.85 -7.48 -3.68
C ALA A 1049 42.19 -7.35 -2.30
N LEU A 1050 41.08 -8.06 -2.11
CA LEU A 1050 40.31 -8.09 -0.87
C LEU A 1050 39.89 -9.53 -0.56
N PRO A 1051 39.74 -9.90 0.72
CA PRO A 1051 39.14 -11.17 1.09
C PRO A 1051 37.67 -11.19 0.62
N ARG A 1052 37.09 -12.40 0.56
CA ARG A 1052 35.65 -12.53 0.26
C ARG A 1052 34.83 -11.75 1.30
N PRO A 1053 33.68 -11.15 0.93
CA PRO A 1053 32.85 -10.41 1.88
C PRO A 1053 32.45 -11.20 3.14
N THR A 1054 32.40 -12.52 3.02
CA THR A 1054 32.15 -13.45 4.13
C THR A 1054 33.21 -13.38 5.24
N ALA A 1055 34.42 -12.86 4.96
CA ALA A 1055 35.49 -12.71 5.93
C ALA A 1055 35.10 -11.84 7.13
N VAL A 1056 34.20 -10.86 6.98
CA VAL A 1056 33.72 -10.01 8.09
C VAL A 1056 32.97 -10.79 9.16
N TYR A 1057 32.36 -11.93 8.81
CA TYR A 1057 31.68 -12.79 9.79
C TYR A 1057 32.65 -13.59 10.65
N THR A 1058 33.88 -13.79 10.18
CA THR A 1058 34.94 -14.50 10.89
C THR A 1058 35.87 -13.50 11.60
N HIS A 1059 36.20 -12.41 10.92
CA HIS A 1059 37.03 -11.30 11.37
C HIS A 1059 36.14 -10.11 11.69
N ARG A 1060 35.43 -10.23 12.81
CA ARG A 1060 34.34 -9.31 13.12
C ARG A 1060 34.81 -7.97 13.67
N THR A 1061 36.03 -7.89 14.20
CA THR A 1061 36.59 -6.66 14.76
C THR A 1061 37.35 -5.87 13.72
N LEU A 1062 37.45 -4.54 13.89
CA LEU A 1062 38.24 -3.68 13.01
C LEU A 1062 39.67 -4.23 12.79
N SER A 1063 40.37 -4.60 13.88
CA SER A 1063 41.74 -5.10 13.81
C SER A 1063 41.86 -6.42 13.07
N THR A 1064 40.95 -7.37 13.32
CA THR A 1064 40.98 -8.68 12.67
C THR A 1064 40.60 -8.59 11.20
N LEU A 1065 39.67 -7.70 10.84
CA LEU A 1065 39.29 -7.49 9.45
C LEU A 1065 40.40 -6.78 8.67
N ALA A 1066 41.03 -5.76 9.25
CA ALA A 1066 42.15 -5.07 8.64
C ALA A 1066 43.33 -6.04 8.37
N ALA A 1067 43.62 -6.94 9.31
CA ALA A 1067 44.61 -7.99 9.12
C ALA A 1067 44.27 -8.95 7.97
N ALA A 1068 42.99 -9.34 7.83
CA ALA A 1068 42.53 -10.19 6.72
C ALA A 1068 42.60 -9.48 5.35
N VAL A 1069 42.34 -8.17 5.34
CA VAL A 1069 42.49 -7.31 4.15
C VAL A 1069 43.96 -7.20 3.72
N ASP A 1070 44.88 -7.08 4.68
CA ASP A 1070 46.31 -7.05 4.40
C ASP A 1070 46.84 -8.41 3.94
N ALA A 1071 46.41 -9.51 4.55
CA ALA A 1071 46.81 -10.86 4.15
C ALA A 1071 46.42 -11.18 2.69
N ALA A 1072 45.18 -10.84 2.29
CA ALA A 1072 44.72 -11.02 0.91
C ALA A 1072 45.52 -10.21 -0.12
N SER A 1073 46.15 -9.11 0.31
CA SER A 1073 47.00 -8.28 -0.55
C SER A 1073 48.42 -8.85 -0.71
N VAL A 1074 48.91 -9.64 0.26
CA VAL A 1074 50.23 -10.28 0.23
C VAL A 1074 50.20 -11.57 -0.61
N ASP A 1075 49.14 -12.37 -0.52
CA ASP A 1075 48.99 -13.59 -1.33
C ASP A 1075 48.91 -13.27 -2.84
N ALA A 1076 48.25 -12.17 -3.22
CA ALA A 1076 48.19 -11.70 -4.59
C ALA A 1076 49.55 -11.19 -5.13
N ALA A 1077 50.47 -10.79 -4.26
CA ALA A 1077 51.82 -10.35 -4.63
C ALA A 1077 52.83 -11.53 -4.67
N GLY A 1078 52.58 -12.60 -3.91
CA GLY A 1078 53.42 -13.79 -3.84
C GLY A 1078 53.33 -14.71 -5.06
N GLU A 1079 52.21 -14.72 -5.79
CA GLU A 1079 52.05 -15.50 -7.03
C GLU A 1079 52.80 -14.91 -8.25
N SER A 1080 53.47 -13.75 -8.09
CA SER A 1080 54.16 -13.05 -9.18
C SER A 1080 55.69 -13.25 -9.22
N GLN A 1081 56.27 -14.13 -8.40
CA GLN A 1081 57.71 -14.45 -8.45
C GLN A 1081 57.96 -15.97 -8.45
N GLU A 1082 58.08 -16.55 -9.65
CA GLU A 1082 58.78 -17.82 -9.85
C GLU A 1082 60.29 -17.66 -9.52
N PRO A 1083 60.94 -18.63 -8.84
CA PRO A 1083 62.38 -18.62 -8.69
C PRO A 1083 63.06 -19.18 -9.96
N ALA A 1084 64.09 -18.47 -10.42
CA ALA A 1084 64.92 -18.87 -11.55
C ALA A 1084 65.66 -20.20 -11.30
N GLU A 1085 65.56 -21.14 -12.26
CA GLU A 1085 66.32 -22.39 -12.29
C GLU A 1085 67.81 -22.16 -12.58
N PRO A 1086 68.72 -22.98 -12.03
CA PRO A 1086 70.15 -22.95 -12.32
C PRO A 1086 70.49 -23.78 -13.56
N ASP A 1087 71.34 -23.21 -14.40
CA ASP A 1087 71.81 -23.76 -15.67
C ASP A 1087 72.87 -24.86 -15.46
N ALA A 1088 72.66 -26.04 -16.03
CA ALA A 1088 73.70 -27.06 -16.22
C ALA A 1088 73.34 -28.02 -17.38
N HIS A 1089 73.75 -27.63 -18.59
CA HIS A 1089 73.92 -28.54 -19.73
C HIS A 1089 74.93 -29.67 -19.42
N THR A 1090 74.57 -30.92 -19.71
CA THR A 1090 75.02 -31.74 -20.87
C THR A 1090 74.72 -33.22 -20.63
N ASP A 1091 74.14 -33.86 -21.65
CA ASP A 1091 74.21 -35.27 -22.08
C ASP A 1091 74.57 -36.36 -21.04
N ASP A 1092 73.72 -37.38 -20.88
CA ASP A 1092 73.88 -38.63 -21.65
C ASP A 1092 72.74 -39.66 -21.41
N LEU A 1093 72.36 -40.31 -22.52
CA LEU A 1093 71.90 -41.70 -22.67
C LEU A 1093 70.57 -42.22 -22.05
N SER A 1094 69.63 -42.43 -22.97
CA SER A 1094 68.75 -43.64 -23.11
C SER A 1094 69.52 -44.96 -22.83
N PRO A 1095 68.92 -46.09 -22.35
CA PRO A 1095 67.65 -46.62 -22.87
C PRO A 1095 66.69 -47.42 -21.95
N TYR A 1096 65.38 -47.23 -22.25
CA TYR A 1096 64.20 -48.12 -22.06
C TYR A 1096 63.86 -48.73 -20.68
N PRO A 1097 62.59 -49.05 -20.38
CA PRO A 1097 61.32 -48.61 -21.00
C PRO A 1097 60.53 -47.60 -20.16
#